data_AF-A0A2V5RDE7-F1
#
_entry.id   AF-A0A2V5RDE7-F1
#
_cell.length_a   1.000
_cell.length_b   1.000
_cell.length_c   1.000
_cell.angle_alpha   90.00
_cell.angle_beta   90.00
_cell.angle_gamma   90.00
#
_symmetry.space_group_name_H-M   'P 1'
#
loop_
_entity.id
_entity.type
_entity.pdbx_description
1 polymer ?
#
loop_
_entity_poly.entity_id
_entity_poly.type
_entity_poly.pdbx_seq_one_letter_code
_entity_poly.pdbx_strand_id
1 'polypeptide(L)'
;MKLASEERGAAADRVESLDLQRFLTQERHRIHLVGVAGSGMSGLAALLIEFGHTVSGSDKVTTMETDRLQRLGLHFYEQHRPEEADAAELVVFSSAIKNDNPVLVSGRASGKPVVRRAEALAAIMRAKRGIVIAGMHGKTTTSAMTAHVLREGGLHPSYYVGAEIPILGTNAHWDPRGKYFVAEGDESDGTLRCFHPEYCLILNIEEEHLDFYSDLAAIEKVFAQLIEQTSGKILYNIDDLNSARLCGSRKDAISFGFSDKADYRGADVKLRAFGSDFCVYFREQKLGEAVLNVPGPHNVHNALGVIALAIELGISFEKIAASLRKFEHARRRFEIKYESERFLLVDDYAHHPTEIRATLKTARATGRKRVLAMFQPHRYSRTKALRGEFGSAFDDADRVVVTDVYPASEAPIPGISGQTIVDELLKHGHRSASYQARLEHVHCQIGNALDIGDLVLSLGAGNIHEQLSALAADLVIAEKLKAVVGEEADVCLYEPLSKHTTLRVGGPAQFWIEPQTEKAFAELIRFCRAENLPLFAMGRGSNLLVRDGGIRGVVVHPFGGDFDKIEVNGCEITAGAGVKVREVAYAARGANLGGLEWMEGIPGAVGGALRMNAGAMGSETFENVVRIRYLDSEGNAYVKDRNELEVFYRRFPLLENNFAISATFHADPAERAKIDSRLRESQEKRRTTQPIAKSAGCIFKNPDSIPAGKLVDELGLKNSRVGNARVSDVHGNFIVNDGGATAAEMLELIEKIKATARSKRGIELETEVEIVGEPA
;
A
#
# COMPACT_ATOMS: atom_id res chain seq x y z
N MET A 1 -6.16 30.33 50.11
CA MET A 1 -5.07 30.88 49.28
C MET A 1 -3.67 30.51 49.81
N LYS A 2 -3.38 30.55 51.12
CA LYS A 2 -2.10 30.05 51.69
C LYS A 2 -1.86 28.53 51.59
N LEU A 3 -2.90 27.71 51.82
CA LEU A 3 -2.80 26.24 51.70
C LEU A 3 -2.55 25.76 50.26
N ALA A 4 -3.16 26.41 49.26
CA ALA A 4 -2.98 26.08 47.84
C ALA A 4 -1.63 26.55 47.26
N SER A 5 -0.97 27.54 47.89
CA SER A 5 0.41 27.92 47.55
C SER A 5 1.45 27.01 48.21
N GLU A 6 1.17 26.48 49.41
CA GLU A 6 2.02 25.52 50.10
C GLU A 6 1.99 24.13 49.43
N GLU A 7 0.82 23.66 48.94
CA GLU A 7 0.70 22.40 48.19
C GLU A 7 1.36 22.45 46.80
N ARG A 8 1.31 23.60 46.12
CA ARG A 8 2.03 23.81 44.85
C ARG A 8 3.55 23.86 45.04
N GLY A 9 4.02 24.40 46.16
CA GLY A 9 5.44 24.34 46.57
C GLY A 9 5.87 22.89 46.85
N ALA A 10 5.08 22.14 47.63
CA ALA A 10 5.41 20.77 48.04
C ALA A 10 5.44 19.74 46.89
N ALA A 11 4.64 19.91 45.83
CA ALA A 11 4.66 19.03 44.66
C ALA A 11 5.84 19.34 43.72
N ALA A 12 6.25 20.61 43.60
CA ALA A 12 7.46 21.01 42.87
C ALA A 12 8.73 20.57 43.64
N ASP A 13 8.75 20.74 44.96
CA ASP A 13 9.84 20.30 45.85
C ASP A 13 10.07 18.77 45.86
N ARG A 14 9.03 17.97 45.55
CA ARG A 14 9.15 16.49 45.45
C ARG A 14 9.80 16.02 44.14
N VAL A 15 9.69 16.77 43.05
CA VAL A 15 10.40 16.46 41.81
C VAL A 15 11.86 16.92 41.91
N GLU A 16 12.15 18.03 42.59
CA GLU A 16 13.53 18.47 42.87
C GLU A 16 14.28 17.57 43.87
N SER A 17 13.59 16.84 44.75
CA SER A 17 14.20 15.88 45.69
C SER A 17 14.29 14.44 45.15
N LEU A 18 13.68 14.13 44.01
CA LEU A 18 13.79 12.82 43.38
C LEU A 18 15.05 12.78 42.50
N ASP A 19 16.04 11.98 42.89
CA ASP A 19 17.15 11.62 42.00
C ASP A 19 16.62 10.72 40.87
N LEU A 20 16.10 11.36 39.82
CA LEU A 20 15.43 10.69 38.71
C LEU A 20 16.36 9.74 37.97
N GLN A 21 17.66 10.02 37.92
CA GLN A 21 18.64 9.12 37.31
C GLN A 21 18.70 7.81 38.09
N ARG A 22 18.92 7.88 39.40
CA ARG A 22 18.97 6.68 40.25
C ARG A 22 17.65 5.93 40.21
N PHE A 23 16.52 6.65 40.31
CA PHE A 23 15.18 6.09 40.26
C PHE A 23 14.93 5.27 38.98
N LEU A 24 15.35 5.78 37.81
CA LEU A 24 15.06 5.15 36.51
C LEU A 24 16.08 4.10 36.06
N THR A 25 17.26 4.01 36.69
CA THR A 25 18.35 3.14 36.19
C THR A 25 18.90 2.14 37.21
N GLN A 26 18.61 2.32 38.50
CA GLN A 26 19.18 1.49 39.58
C GLN A 26 18.12 0.84 40.49
N GLU A 27 16.86 1.26 40.40
CA GLU A 27 15.77 0.83 41.28
C GLU A 27 14.62 0.21 40.46
N ARG A 28 13.71 -0.50 41.13
CA ARG A 28 12.53 -1.11 40.47
C ARG A 28 11.27 -0.45 41.01
N HIS A 29 10.51 0.15 40.08
CA HIS A 29 9.35 0.99 40.37
C HIS A 29 8.22 0.72 39.40
N ARG A 30 7.00 1.11 39.77
CA ARG A 30 5.83 1.13 38.87
C ARG A 30 5.81 2.42 38.08
N ILE A 31 5.96 2.35 36.76
CA ILE A 31 6.00 3.54 35.90
C ILE A 31 4.84 3.46 34.89
N HIS A 32 4.11 4.56 34.75
CA HIS A 32 3.03 4.67 33.76
C HIS A 32 3.39 5.67 32.66
N LEU A 33 3.28 5.24 31.41
CA LEU A 33 3.55 6.06 30.21
C LEU A 33 2.24 6.48 29.53
N VAL A 34 1.96 7.78 29.48
CA VAL A 34 0.81 8.34 28.76
C VAL A 34 1.22 8.69 27.34
N GLY A 35 0.57 8.07 26.35
CA GLY A 35 0.93 8.15 24.93
C GLY A 35 2.00 7.14 24.53
N VAL A 36 1.94 5.91 25.06
CA VAL A 36 3.00 4.90 24.92
C VAL A 36 3.21 4.38 23.49
N ALA A 37 2.23 4.55 22.60
CA ALA A 37 2.35 4.10 21.21
C ALA A 37 3.24 5.01 20.34
N GLY A 38 3.56 6.22 20.81
CA GLY A 38 4.50 7.10 20.11
C GLY A 38 5.90 6.48 20.00
N SER A 39 6.60 6.70 18.88
CA SER A 39 7.92 6.09 18.64
C SER A 39 8.95 6.40 19.72
N GLY A 40 8.95 7.64 20.25
CA GLY A 40 9.81 7.99 21.38
C GLY A 40 9.36 7.36 22.71
N MET A 41 8.06 7.25 22.96
CA MET A 41 7.56 6.69 24.23
C MET A 41 7.72 5.17 24.29
N SER A 42 7.51 4.47 23.18
CA SER A 42 7.74 3.03 23.06
C SER A 42 9.21 2.66 23.30
N GLY A 43 10.15 3.45 22.77
CA GLY A 43 11.59 3.28 23.06
C GLY A 43 11.91 3.48 24.55
N LEU A 44 11.29 4.47 25.20
CA LEU A 44 11.46 4.69 26.63
C LEU A 44 10.86 3.54 27.45
N ALA A 45 9.66 3.06 27.08
CA ALA A 45 9.04 1.90 27.71
C ALA A 45 9.94 0.66 27.59
N ALA A 46 10.56 0.42 26.42
CA ALA A 46 11.49 -0.68 26.23
C ALA A 46 12.68 -0.61 27.21
N LEU A 47 13.32 0.56 27.35
CA LEU A 47 14.42 0.76 28.30
C LEU A 47 13.98 0.50 29.74
N LEU A 48 12.82 1.01 30.15
CA LEU A 48 12.31 0.83 31.50
C LEU A 48 11.98 -0.65 31.82
N ILE A 49 11.46 -1.39 30.83
CA ILE A 49 11.27 -2.84 30.94
C ILE A 49 12.63 -3.55 31.05
N GLU A 50 13.63 -3.18 30.25
CA GLU A 50 14.99 -3.75 30.33
C GLU A 50 15.64 -3.51 31.71
N PHE A 51 15.39 -2.36 32.35
CA PHE A 51 15.83 -2.09 33.72
C PHE A 51 15.05 -2.87 34.81
N GLY A 52 13.95 -3.54 34.43
CA GLY A 52 13.15 -4.36 35.33
C GLY A 52 12.07 -3.58 36.10
N HIS A 53 11.65 -2.40 35.61
CA HIS A 53 10.47 -1.72 36.13
C HIS A 53 9.19 -2.47 35.79
N THR A 54 8.15 -2.28 36.59
CA THR A 54 6.79 -2.66 36.19
C THR A 54 6.23 -1.52 35.36
N VAL A 55 6.15 -1.73 34.04
CA VAL A 55 5.79 -0.68 33.09
C VAL A 55 4.34 -0.87 32.64
N SER A 56 3.56 0.20 32.78
CA SER A 56 2.23 0.31 32.20
C SER A 56 2.18 1.50 31.26
N GLY A 57 1.21 1.54 30.35
CA GLY A 57 1.02 2.71 29.51
C GLY A 57 -0.35 2.76 28.85
N SER A 58 -0.81 3.97 28.57
CA SER A 58 -2.09 4.21 27.90
C SER A 58 -1.91 4.93 26.56
N ASP A 59 -2.65 4.48 25.55
CA ASP A 59 -2.74 5.15 24.25
C ASP A 59 -4.11 4.87 23.61
N LYS A 60 -4.56 5.71 22.70
CA LYS A 60 -5.85 5.55 22.00
C LYS A 60 -5.78 4.55 20.84
N VAL A 61 -4.57 4.17 20.45
CA VAL A 61 -4.32 3.35 19.26
C VAL A 61 -3.34 2.23 19.61
N THR A 62 -3.68 1.02 19.18
CA THR A 62 -2.77 -0.13 19.22
C THR A 62 -1.91 -0.16 17.95
N THR A 63 -0.61 -0.41 18.12
CA THR A 63 0.41 -0.46 17.06
C THR A 63 1.21 -1.76 17.15
N MET A 64 1.95 -2.11 16.09
CA MET A 64 2.88 -3.25 16.13
C MET A 64 3.89 -3.16 17.28
N GLU A 65 4.35 -1.94 17.61
CA GLU A 65 5.27 -1.71 18.73
C GLU A 65 4.61 -1.92 20.09
N THR A 66 3.38 -1.46 20.30
CA THR A 66 2.67 -1.74 21.55
C THR A 66 2.36 -3.22 21.70
N ASP A 67 2.07 -3.94 20.61
CA ASP A 67 1.91 -5.40 20.64
C ASP A 67 3.22 -6.11 21.01
N ARG A 68 4.34 -5.66 20.45
CA ARG A 68 5.68 -6.17 20.81
C ARG A 68 6.00 -5.89 22.28
N LEU A 69 5.78 -4.67 22.76
CA LEU A 69 6.02 -4.28 24.14
C LEU A 69 5.15 -5.04 25.14
N GLN A 70 3.89 -5.33 24.80
CA GLN A 70 3.02 -6.17 25.62
C GLN A 70 3.61 -7.57 25.80
N ARG A 71 4.18 -8.17 24.73
CA ARG A 71 4.91 -9.45 24.83
C ARG A 71 6.17 -9.37 25.69
N LEU A 72 6.76 -8.18 25.83
CA LEU A 72 7.91 -7.92 26.71
C LEU A 72 7.52 -7.58 28.16
N GLY A 73 6.22 -7.39 28.46
CA GLY A 73 5.73 -7.13 29.81
C GLY A 73 5.10 -5.74 30.03
N LEU A 74 4.83 -4.97 28.96
CA LEU A 74 4.04 -3.74 29.07
C LEU A 74 2.58 -4.06 29.40
N HIS A 75 2.05 -3.45 30.47
CA HIS A 75 0.62 -3.41 30.74
C HIS A 75 -0.05 -2.26 29.97
N PHE A 76 -0.67 -2.58 28.83
CA PHE A 76 -1.25 -1.58 27.92
C PHE A 76 -2.74 -1.32 28.18
N TYR A 77 -3.15 -0.05 28.09
CA TYR A 77 -4.54 0.40 28.22
C TYR A 77 -4.96 1.25 27.01
N GLU A 78 -6.09 0.92 26.39
CA GLU A 78 -6.62 1.65 25.22
C GLU A 78 -7.31 2.99 25.58
N GLN A 79 -7.39 3.30 26.86
CA GLN A 79 -8.04 4.50 27.39
C GLN A 79 -7.12 5.16 28.41
N HIS A 80 -7.26 6.48 28.59
CA HIS A 80 -6.59 7.20 29.66
C HIS A 80 -7.52 7.26 30.86
N ARG A 81 -7.18 6.58 31.95
CA ARG A 81 -8.04 6.49 33.14
C ARG A 81 -7.35 7.04 34.39
N PRO A 82 -8.03 7.85 35.23
CA PRO A 82 -7.42 8.42 36.45
C PRO A 82 -6.73 7.40 37.36
N GLU A 83 -7.27 6.19 37.45
CA GLU A 83 -6.79 5.10 38.31
C GLU A 83 -5.39 4.60 37.92
N GLU A 84 -4.98 4.82 36.66
CA GLU A 84 -3.65 4.48 36.16
C GLU A 84 -2.56 5.32 36.84
N ALA A 85 -2.86 6.57 37.20
CA ALA A 85 -1.93 7.43 37.93
C ALA A 85 -1.71 6.96 39.37
N ASP A 86 -2.76 6.46 40.03
CA ASP A 86 -2.69 6.01 41.42
C ASP A 86 -1.84 4.73 41.57
N ALA A 87 -1.94 3.84 40.59
CA ALA A 87 -1.17 2.59 40.52
C ALA A 87 0.34 2.82 40.26
N ALA A 88 0.71 3.98 39.69
CA ALA A 88 2.08 4.33 39.34
C ALA A 88 2.82 5.05 40.48
N GLU A 89 4.15 4.91 40.51
CA GLU A 89 5.07 5.69 41.34
C GLU A 89 5.67 6.88 40.57
N LEU A 90 5.68 6.79 39.24
CA LEU A 90 6.07 7.86 38.33
C LEU A 90 5.16 7.84 37.09
N VAL A 91 4.68 9.02 36.68
CA VAL A 91 3.96 9.19 35.41
C VAL A 91 4.86 9.91 34.41
N VAL A 92 5.04 9.31 33.24
CA VAL A 92 5.79 9.91 32.12
C VAL A 92 4.84 10.19 30.97
N PHE A 93 4.95 11.35 30.31
CA PHE A 93 4.05 11.71 29.22
C PHE A 93 4.78 12.30 28.01
N SER A 94 4.19 12.11 26.82
CA SER A 94 4.68 12.70 25.58
C SER A 94 4.20 14.15 25.38
N SER A 95 4.85 14.88 24.49
CA SER A 95 4.47 16.26 24.11
C SER A 95 3.08 16.35 23.47
N ALA A 96 2.55 15.24 22.93
CA ALA A 96 1.21 15.18 22.35
C ALA A 96 0.09 15.12 23.40
N ILE A 97 0.41 14.83 24.66
CA ILE A 97 -0.58 14.73 25.74
C ILE A 97 -0.91 16.11 26.29
N LYS A 98 -2.19 16.49 26.21
CA LYS A 98 -2.70 17.75 26.76
C LYS A 98 -2.73 17.72 28.29
N ASN A 99 -2.59 18.91 28.90
CA ASN A 99 -2.56 19.08 30.35
C ASN A 99 -3.86 18.68 31.08
N ASP A 100 -4.99 18.59 30.35
CA ASP A 100 -6.30 18.16 30.85
C ASP A 100 -6.49 16.63 30.77
N ASN A 101 -5.47 15.87 30.34
CA ASN A 101 -5.53 14.41 30.31
C ASN A 101 -5.83 13.85 31.72
N PRO A 102 -6.78 12.91 31.85
CA PRO A 102 -7.24 12.42 33.15
C PRO A 102 -6.14 11.79 34.00
N VAL A 103 -5.16 11.11 33.39
CA VAL A 103 -4.01 10.52 34.10
C VAL A 103 -3.11 11.62 34.66
N LEU A 104 -2.85 12.69 33.88
CA LEU A 104 -2.00 13.80 34.32
C LEU A 104 -2.65 14.63 35.41
N VAL A 105 -3.96 14.88 35.28
CA VAL A 105 -4.73 15.61 36.30
C VAL A 105 -4.74 14.82 37.61
N SER A 106 -5.03 13.51 37.56
CA SER A 106 -5.02 12.65 38.74
C SER A 106 -3.63 12.54 39.37
N GLY A 107 -2.58 12.28 38.57
CA GLY A 107 -1.21 12.18 39.07
C GLY A 107 -0.73 13.45 39.79
N ARG A 108 -1.06 14.63 39.25
CA ARG A 108 -0.76 15.92 39.90
C ARG A 108 -1.58 16.12 41.17
N ALA A 109 -2.87 15.78 41.17
CA ALA A 109 -3.74 15.92 42.34
C ALA A 109 -3.31 14.97 43.49
N SER A 110 -2.86 13.77 43.16
CA SER A 110 -2.35 12.76 44.10
C SER A 110 -0.88 12.98 44.51
N GLY A 111 -0.25 14.06 44.06
CA GLY A 111 1.14 14.40 44.40
C GLY A 111 2.19 13.41 43.87
N LYS A 112 1.85 12.67 42.80
CA LYS A 112 2.77 11.76 42.12
C LYS A 112 3.77 12.58 41.27
N PRO A 113 5.04 12.16 41.17
CA PRO A 113 5.96 12.71 40.20
C PRO A 113 5.42 12.55 38.77
N VAL A 114 5.34 13.66 38.04
CA VAL A 114 4.89 13.70 36.65
C VAL A 114 5.97 14.39 35.82
N VAL A 115 6.63 13.65 34.92
CA VAL A 115 7.77 14.15 34.13
C VAL A 115 7.52 13.98 32.64
N ARG A 116 8.11 14.85 31.84
CA ARG A 116 8.09 14.74 30.38
C ARG A 116 9.02 13.60 29.94
N ARG A 117 8.70 13.00 28.79
CA ARG A 117 9.56 12.02 28.10
C ARG A 117 11.04 12.42 28.07
N ALA A 118 11.33 13.65 27.66
CA ALA A 118 12.70 14.12 27.50
C ALA A 118 13.45 14.26 28.83
N GLU A 119 12.74 14.59 29.93
CA GLU A 119 13.34 14.68 31.27
C GLU A 119 13.73 13.28 31.77
N ALA A 120 12.84 12.29 31.58
CA ALA A 120 13.13 10.90 31.89
C ALA A 120 14.29 10.35 31.05
N LEU A 121 14.30 10.62 29.75
CA LEU A 121 15.38 10.18 28.86
C LEU A 121 16.72 10.85 29.20
N ALA A 122 16.72 12.15 29.48
CA ALA A 122 17.92 12.86 29.90
C ALA A 122 18.46 12.30 31.23
N ALA A 123 17.59 11.94 32.17
CA ALA A 123 17.99 11.29 33.43
C ALA A 123 18.59 9.90 33.20
N ILE A 124 18.00 9.06 32.33
CA ILE A 124 18.59 7.76 31.95
C ILE A 124 19.95 7.95 31.30
N MET A 125 20.09 8.92 30.38
CA MET A 125 21.34 9.17 29.66
C MET A 125 22.48 9.58 30.61
N ARG A 126 22.20 10.32 31.70
CA ARG A 126 23.21 10.74 32.69
C ARG A 126 23.91 9.58 33.40
N ALA A 127 23.35 8.38 33.36
CA ALA A 127 24.02 7.17 33.88
C ALA A 127 25.20 6.73 33.00
N LYS A 128 25.41 7.35 31.83
CA LYS A 128 26.49 7.05 30.87
C LYS A 128 27.06 8.34 30.26
N ARG A 129 28.13 8.19 29.48
CA ARG A 129 28.73 9.26 28.66
C ARG A 129 27.80 9.57 27.49
N GLY A 130 27.04 10.66 27.61
CA GLY A 130 26.02 11.04 26.63
C GLY A 130 26.59 11.57 25.31
N ILE A 131 26.03 11.10 24.20
CA ILE A 131 26.27 11.56 22.84
C ILE A 131 24.91 12.01 22.29
N VAL A 132 24.74 13.31 22.05
CA VAL A 132 23.49 13.86 21.51
C VAL A 132 23.67 14.25 20.05
N ILE A 133 22.75 13.78 19.21
CA ILE A 133 22.68 14.14 17.79
C ILE A 133 21.53 15.15 17.62
N ALA A 134 21.85 16.35 17.15
CA ALA A 134 20.90 17.47 17.04
C ALA A 134 20.92 18.10 15.64
N GLY A 135 19.78 18.67 15.24
CA GLY A 135 19.61 19.41 13.99
C GLY A 135 18.19 19.28 13.47
N MET A 136 17.77 20.13 12.54
CA MET A 136 16.41 20.09 11.97
C MET A 136 16.19 18.81 11.16
N HIS A 137 17.17 18.44 10.35
CA HIS A 137 17.07 17.28 9.46
C HIS A 137 18.19 16.27 9.69
N GLY A 138 17.91 14.99 9.43
CA GLY A 138 18.91 13.91 9.44
C GLY A 138 19.21 13.28 10.81
N LYS A 139 18.58 13.76 11.90
CA LYS A 139 18.83 13.29 13.28
C LYS A 139 18.73 11.78 13.44
N THR A 140 17.60 11.19 13.04
CA THR A 140 17.32 9.76 13.17
C THR A 140 18.31 8.91 12.39
N THR A 141 18.63 9.30 11.15
CA THR A 141 19.62 8.59 10.33
C THR A 141 21.00 8.66 10.96
N THR A 142 21.42 9.83 11.44
CA THR A 142 22.74 10.04 12.06
C THR A 142 22.85 9.35 13.42
N SER A 143 21.82 9.38 14.27
CA SER A 143 21.82 8.70 15.57
C SER A 143 21.86 7.18 15.41
N ALA A 144 21.11 6.64 14.44
CA ALA A 144 21.17 5.25 14.04
C ALA A 144 22.56 4.82 13.54
N MET A 145 23.12 5.62 12.63
CA MET A 145 24.43 5.38 12.05
C MET A 145 25.53 5.45 13.11
N THR A 146 25.44 6.41 14.04
CA THR A 146 26.34 6.51 15.19
C THR A 146 26.25 5.26 16.06
N ALA A 147 25.04 4.87 16.50
CA ALA A 147 24.87 3.67 17.32
C ALA A 147 25.43 2.41 16.63
N HIS A 148 25.20 2.26 15.32
CA HIS A 148 25.72 1.15 14.52
C HIS A 148 27.26 1.14 14.45
N VAL A 149 27.88 2.27 14.06
CA VAL A 149 29.34 2.38 13.93
C VAL A 149 30.04 2.18 15.27
N LEU A 150 29.52 2.76 16.36
CA LEU A 150 30.11 2.57 17.69
C LEU A 150 29.96 1.12 18.17
N ARG A 151 28.87 0.43 17.83
CA ARG A 151 28.65 -0.99 18.16
C ARG A 151 29.64 -1.90 17.41
N GLU A 152 29.76 -1.75 16.09
CA GLU A 152 30.72 -2.52 15.27
C GLU A 152 32.17 -2.17 15.61
N GLY A 153 32.43 -0.93 16.07
CA GLY A 153 33.71 -0.48 16.60
C GLY A 153 34.10 -1.14 17.93
N GLY A 154 33.18 -1.85 18.59
CA GLY A 154 33.40 -2.53 19.86
C GLY A 154 33.17 -1.68 21.11
N LEU A 155 32.51 -0.52 20.99
CA LEU A 155 32.23 0.37 22.13
C LEU A 155 30.90 0.07 22.84
N HIS A 156 30.08 -0.84 22.28
CA HIS A 156 28.84 -1.34 22.89
C HIS A 156 27.89 -0.23 23.40
N PRO A 157 27.54 0.78 22.57
CA PRO A 157 26.74 1.91 23.04
C PRO A 157 25.34 1.48 23.48
N SER A 158 24.81 2.09 24.53
CA SER A 158 23.36 2.22 24.67
C SER A 158 22.86 3.24 23.65
N TYR A 159 21.61 3.14 23.23
CA TYR A 159 21.05 4.12 22.30
C TYR A 159 19.55 4.33 22.48
N TYR A 160 19.10 5.49 22.01
CA TYR A 160 17.72 5.88 21.86
C TYR A 160 17.56 6.69 20.56
N VAL A 161 16.82 6.14 19.61
CA VAL A 161 16.61 6.64 18.25
C VAL A 161 15.11 6.81 18.01
N GLY A 162 14.70 7.86 17.29
CA GLY A 162 13.29 8.22 17.08
C GLY A 162 12.48 7.25 16.20
N ALA A 163 13.13 6.26 15.58
CA ALA A 163 12.52 5.23 14.74
C ALA A 163 13.25 3.89 14.84
N GLU A 164 12.56 2.81 14.47
CA GLU A 164 13.17 1.49 14.33
C GLU A 164 14.09 1.46 13.10
N ILE A 165 15.31 0.95 13.30
CA ILE A 165 16.28 0.76 12.22
C ILE A 165 16.59 -0.73 12.17
N PRO A 166 16.41 -1.40 11.02
CA PRO A 166 16.58 -2.86 10.90
C PRO A 166 17.90 -3.36 11.48
N ILE A 167 19.00 -2.64 11.20
CA ILE A 167 20.33 -3.01 11.67
C ILE A 167 20.51 -2.91 13.19
N LEU A 168 19.71 -2.07 13.86
CA LEU A 168 19.70 -1.94 15.32
C LEU A 168 18.70 -2.90 15.98
N GLY A 169 17.67 -3.36 15.25
CA GLY A 169 16.64 -4.29 15.71
C GLY A 169 15.59 -3.65 16.62
N THR A 170 15.96 -2.68 17.45
CA THR A 170 15.03 -1.86 18.26
C THR A 170 15.40 -0.38 18.15
N ASN A 171 14.44 0.49 18.45
CA ASN A 171 14.65 1.95 18.49
C ASN A 171 15.38 2.40 19.77
N ALA A 172 15.37 1.62 20.84
CA ALA A 172 16.15 1.87 22.05
C ALA A 172 16.70 0.57 22.64
N HIS A 173 17.87 0.66 23.27
CA HIS A 173 18.51 -0.48 23.95
C HIS A 173 19.53 -0.02 25.00
N TRP A 174 19.57 -0.73 26.13
CA TRP A 174 20.58 -0.57 27.16
C TRP A 174 21.62 -1.70 27.15
N ASP A 175 22.85 -1.40 26.71
CA ASP A 175 23.96 -2.37 26.77
C ASP A 175 24.82 -2.14 28.03
N PRO A 176 24.77 -2.99 29.07
CA PRO A 176 25.51 -2.76 30.31
C PRO A 176 27.04 -2.77 30.15
N ARG A 177 27.58 -3.27 29.03
CA ARG A 177 29.03 -3.39 28.79
C ARG A 177 29.68 -2.09 28.34
N GLY A 178 28.93 -1.22 27.65
CA GLY A 178 29.48 0.01 27.11
C GLY A 178 29.23 1.24 27.97
N LYS A 179 30.11 2.22 27.82
CA LYS A 179 30.10 3.46 28.61
C LYS A 179 29.35 4.63 27.96
N TYR A 180 28.99 4.51 26.68
CA TYR A 180 28.35 5.57 25.90
C TYR A 180 26.84 5.36 25.79
N PHE A 181 26.11 6.47 25.68
CA PHE A 181 24.69 6.49 25.37
C PHE A 181 24.43 7.48 24.23
N VAL A 182 23.96 6.98 23.09
CA VAL A 182 23.61 7.80 21.92
C VAL A 182 22.13 8.16 21.98
N ALA A 183 21.80 9.45 21.98
CA ALA A 183 20.44 9.93 21.98
C ALA A 183 20.18 10.86 20.79
N GLU A 184 19.04 10.64 20.13
CA GLU A 184 18.45 11.64 19.26
C GLU A 184 17.93 12.83 20.08
N GLY A 185 18.43 14.03 19.78
CA GLY A 185 18.02 15.27 20.42
C GLY A 185 16.85 15.90 19.68
N ASP A 186 15.72 16.03 20.38
CA ASP A 186 14.49 16.62 19.84
C ASP A 186 14.40 18.11 20.19
N GLU A 187 14.43 18.96 19.18
CA GLU A 187 14.30 20.40 19.30
C GLU A 187 12.85 20.88 19.25
N SER A 188 11.91 20.11 18.69
CA SER A 188 10.57 20.58 18.29
C SER A 188 9.72 21.19 19.43
N ASP A 189 9.97 20.80 20.69
CA ASP A 189 9.25 21.25 21.88
C ASP A 189 10.16 21.92 22.93
N GLY A 190 11.37 22.31 22.51
CA GLY A 190 12.38 22.96 23.36
C GLY A 190 13.00 22.04 24.43
N THR A 191 12.82 20.73 24.33
CA THR A 191 13.36 19.77 25.31
C THR A 191 14.85 19.44 25.13
N LEU A 192 15.47 19.89 24.04
CA LEU A 192 16.90 19.77 23.82
C LEU A 192 17.75 20.30 25.00
N ARG A 193 17.26 21.33 25.72
CA ARG A 193 17.88 21.90 26.92
C ARG A 193 17.98 20.95 28.14
N CYS A 194 17.26 19.83 28.12
CA CYS A 194 17.26 18.86 29.21
C CYS A 194 18.57 18.04 29.23
N PHE A 195 19.22 17.91 28.08
CA PHE A 195 20.40 17.08 27.90
C PHE A 195 21.68 17.80 28.36
N HIS A 196 22.59 17.04 28.96
CA HIS A 196 23.92 17.49 29.39
C HIS A 196 24.96 16.50 28.83
N PRO A 197 25.21 16.51 27.51
CA PRO A 197 26.04 15.50 26.88
C PRO A 197 27.54 15.73 27.12
N GLU A 198 28.32 14.69 26.88
CA GLU A 198 29.77 14.82 26.72
C GLU A 198 30.14 15.14 25.28
N TYR A 199 29.42 14.57 24.30
CA TYR A 199 29.61 14.84 22.89
C TYR A 199 28.31 15.31 22.26
N CYS A 200 28.39 16.34 21.43
CA CYS A 200 27.25 16.82 20.64
C CYS A 200 27.63 16.81 19.16
N LEU A 201 26.75 16.29 18.31
CA LEU A 201 26.89 16.34 16.85
C LEU A 201 25.73 17.17 16.28
N ILE A 202 26.06 18.32 15.70
CA ILE A 202 25.10 19.31 15.17
C ILE A 202 25.12 19.27 13.64
N LEU A 203 23.98 18.87 13.05
CA LEU A 203 23.85 18.62 11.62
C LEU A 203 23.53 19.87 10.79
N ASN A 204 22.56 20.65 11.26
CA ASN A 204 22.03 21.85 10.60
C ASN A 204 21.13 22.62 11.59
N ILE A 205 20.95 23.92 11.38
CA ILE A 205 20.04 24.77 12.15
C ILE A 205 19.27 25.66 11.17
N GLU A 206 17.98 25.40 10.99
CA GLU A 206 17.10 26.05 10.02
C GLU A 206 15.78 26.49 10.67
N GLU A 207 14.96 27.30 9.98
CA GLU A 207 13.63 27.68 10.47
C GLU A 207 12.65 26.51 10.30
N GLU A 208 12.40 25.79 11.40
CA GLU A 208 11.41 24.71 11.48
C GLU A 208 10.64 24.81 12.82
N HIS A 209 9.49 24.13 12.92
CA HIS A 209 8.66 24.12 14.14
C HIS A 209 8.19 25.52 14.61
N LEU A 210 7.82 26.40 13.67
CA LEU A 210 7.33 27.75 13.94
C LEU A 210 5.93 27.78 14.62
N ASP A 211 5.31 26.62 14.81
CA ASP A 211 4.16 26.44 15.70
C ASP A 211 4.55 26.48 17.19
N PHE A 212 5.83 26.21 17.50
CA PHE A 212 6.41 26.32 18.83
C PHE A 212 7.37 27.50 18.97
N TYR A 213 8.25 27.71 17.98
CA TYR A 213 9.25 28.78 17.97
C TYR A 213 8.74 30.05 17.29
N SER A 214 9.14 31.21 17.81
CA SER A 214 8.80 32.50 17.21
C SER A 214 9.53 32.77 15.90
N ASP A 215 10.81 32.39 15.84
CA ASP A 215 11.76 32.73 14.79
C ASP A 215 13.06 31.91 14.94
N LEU A 216 13.96 32.01 13.96
CA LEU A 216 15.29 31.40 14.00
C LEU A 216 16.09 31.78 15.26
N ALA A 217 15.95 33.02 15.75
CA ALA A 217 16.66 33.47 16.95
C ALA A 217 16.25 32.71 18.21
N ALA A 218 14.97 32.31 18.33
CA ALA A 218 14.51 31.46 19.41
C ALA A 218 15.05 30.03 19.32
N ILE A 219 15.16 29.48 18.10
CA ILE A 219 15.77 28.18 17.82
C ILE A 219 17.25 28.19 18.21
N GLU A 220 17.99 29.18 17.73
CA GLU A 220 19.43 29.32 18.01
C GLU A 220 19.74 29.41 19.50
N LYS A 221 18.86 30.03 20.30
CA LYS A 221 19.00 30.05 21.76
C LYS A 221 18.98 28.65 22.37
N VAL A 222 18.12 27.77 21.87
CA VAL A 222 18.03 26.38 22.36
C VAL A 222 19.28 25.58 21.98
N PHE A 223 19.78 25.76 20.75
CA PHE A 223 21.04 25.14 20.33
C PHE A 223 22.25 25.70 21.09
N ALA A 224 22.33 27.01 21.29
CA ALA A 224 23.38 27.65 22.08
C ALA A 224 23.41 27.12 23.51
N GLN A 225 22.24 26.89 24.11
CA GLN A 225 22.15 26.29 25.44
C GLN A 225 22.69 24.85 25.46
N LEU A 226 22.33 24.00 24.49
CA LEU A 226 22.88 22.64 24.37
C LEU A 226 24.41 22.66 24.20
N ILE A 227 24.91 23.56 23.36
CA ILE A 227 26.34 23.78 23.10
C ILE A 227 27.06 24.14 24.42
N GLU A 228 26.48 25.03 25.23
CA GLU A 228 27.02 25.42 26.53
C GLU A 228 27.00 24.24 27.53
N GLN A 229 25.92 23.46 27.55
CA GLN A 229 25.75 22.28 28.40
C GLN A 229 26.62 21.08 28.00
N THR A 230 27.27 21.13 26.82
CA THR A 230 28.15 20.05 26.35
C THR A 230 29.51 20.15 27.05
N SER A 231 29.86 19.11 27.81
CA SER A 231 31.07 19.10 28.64
C SER A 231 32.35 18.73 27.89
N GLY A 232 32.23 17.98 26.78
CA GLY A 232 33.35 17.57 25.93
C GLY A 232 33.33 18.25 24.56
N LYS A 233 33.42 17.46 23.50
CA LYS A 233 33.60 17.96 22.12
C LYS A 233 32.28 18.21 21.41
N ILE A 234 32.30 19.20 20.53
CA ILE A 234 31.17 19.51 19.63
C ILE A 234 31.62 19.25 18.21
N LEU A 235 30.88 18.41 17.49
CA LEU A 235 31.08 18.18 16.07
C LEU A 235 29.99 18.92 15.32
N TYR A 236 30.35 19.75 14.35
CA TYR A 236 29.36 20.57 13.64
C TYR A 236 29.62 20.60 12.14
N ASN A 237 28.54 20.71 11.37
CA ASN A 237 28.59 20.83 9.93
C ASN A 237 29.01 22.25 9.52
N ILE A 238 30.21 22.43 8.95
CA ILE A 238 30.69 23.77 8.56
C ILE A 238 29.97 24.33 7.33
N ASP A 239 29.32 23.46 6.54
CA ASP A 239 28.59 23.88 5.34
C ASP A 239 27.22 24.47 5.67
N ASP A 240 26.73 24.26 6.89
CA ASP A 240 25.57 24.96 7.43
C ASP A 240 25.99 26.27 8.12
N LEU A 241 25.48 27.39 7.61
CA LEU A 241 25.89 28.73 8.05
C LEU A 241 25.62 28.98 9.54
N ASN A 242 24.50 28.47 10.06
CA ASN A 242 24.07 28.74 11.43
C ASN A 242 24.86 27.91 12.45
N SER A 243 25.07 26.62 12.20
CA SER A 243 25.91 25.79 13.06
C SER A 243 27.37 26.23 13.00
N ALA A 244 27.90 26.62 11.83
CA ALA A 244 29.23 27.19 11.70
C ALA A 244 29.40 28.47 12.54
N ARG A 245 28.39 29.35 12.53
CA ARG A 245 28.38 30.59 13.32
C ARG A 245 28.33 30.31 14.83
N LEU A 246 27.50 29.38 15.27
CA LEU A 246 27.29 29.08 16.69
C LEU A 246 28.43 28.27 17.31
N CYS A 247 29.06 27.36 16.54
CA CYS A 247 30.06 26.42 17.07
C CYS A 247 31.51 26.85 16.79
N GLY A 248 31.76 27.57 15.70
CA GLY A 248 33.13 27.75 15.16
C GLY A 248 34.10 28.54 16.02
N SER A 249 33.61 29.29 17.03
CA SER A 249 34.46 30.02 17.97
C SER A 249 34.89 29.19 19.19
N ARG A 250 34.33 27.99 19.38
CA ARG A 250 34.62 27.14 20.54
C ARG A 250 35.87 26.30 20.30
N LYS A 251 36.78 26.30 21.28
CA LYS A 251 38.08 25.61 21.20
C LYS A 251 37.97 24.10 20.97
N ASP A 252 36.96 23.46 21.54
CA ASP A 252 36.74 22.01 21.47
C ASP A 252 35.72 21.62 20.37
N ALA A 253 35.47 22.52 19.42
CA ALA A 253 34.64 22.26 18.27
C ALA A 253 35.46 21.66 17.11
N ILE A 254 34.89 20.67 16.42
CA ILE A 254 35.46 19.98 15.28
C ILE A 254 34.49 20.12 14.12
N SER A 255 34.97 20.64 13.01
CA SER A 255 34.15 20.84 11.81
C SER A 255 34.15 19.62 10.90
N PHE A 256 33.00 19.29 10.32
CA PHE A 256 32.88 18.33 9.23
C PHE A 256 32.09 18.93 8.06
N GLY A 257 32.32 18.46 6.84
CA GLY A 257 31.61 18.91 5.64
C GLY A 257 32.36 18.65 4.35
N PHE A 258 31.90 19.24 3.25
CA PHE A 258 32.56 19.28 1.95
C PHE A 258 33.47 20.50 1.79
N SER A 259 33.29 21.55 2.58
CA SER A 259 34.19 22.71 2.58
C SER A 259 35.65 22.33 2.80
N ASP A 260 36.54 22.98 2.06
CA ASP A 260 38.00 22.86 2.23
C ASP A 260 38.50 23.32 3.61
N LYS A 261 37.66 24.03 4.36
CA LYS A 261 37.95 24.48 5.73
C LYS A 261 37.53 23.49 6.82
N ALA A 262 36.88 22.38 6.45
CA ALA A 262 36.45 21.37 7.42
C ALA A 262 37.66 20.59 7.99
N ASP A 263 37.63 20.29 9.28
CA ASP A 263 38.60 19.38 9.91
C ASP A 263 38.44 17.98 9.34
N TYR A 264 37.20 17.50 9.19
CA TYR A 264 36.87 16.26 8.50
C TYR A 264 36.15 16.57 7.19
N ARG A 265 36.87 16.42 6.08
CA ARG A 265 36.39 16.78 4.74
C ARG A 265 36.00 15.55 3.92
N GLY A 266 34.80 15.57 3.34
CA GLY A 266 34.40 14.66 2.27
C GLY A 266 34.73 15.25 0.89
N ALA A 267 35.36 14.47 0.02
CA ALA A 267 35.67 14.86 -1.35
C ALA A 267 35.37 13.71 -2.34
N ASP A 268 35.39 14.02 -3.64
CA ASP A 268 35.15 13.05 -4.72
C ASP A 268 33.84 12.26 -4.59
N VAL A 269 32.77 12.92 -4.14
CA VAL A 269 31.47 12.28 -3.89
C VAL A 269 30.86 11.76 -5.20
N LYS A 270 30.72 10.45 -5.30
CA LYS A 270 30.02 9.76 -6.39
C LYS A 270 28.72 9.19 -5.86
N LEU A 271 27.61 9.72 -6.34
CA LEU A 271 26.29 9.20 -6.01
C LEU A 271 26.00 7.98 -6.89
N ARG A 272 25.69 6.85 -6.24
CA ARG A 272 25.16 5.63 -6.86
C ARG A 272 23.66 5.57 -6.64
N ALA A 273 22.96 4.72 -7.40
CA ALA A 273 21.51 4.55 -7.27
C ALA A 273 21.08 4.21 -5.83
N PHE A 274 21.90 3.43 -5.11
CA PHE A 274 21.59 2.93 -3.75
C PHE A 274 22.73 3.19 -2.76
N GLY A 275 23.53 4.22 -2.99
CA GLY A 275 24.65 4.51 -2.12
C GLY A 275 25.46 5.72 -2.55
N SER A 276 26.52 5.99 -1.80
CA SER A 276 27.46 7.08 -2.07
C SER A 276 28.87 6.60 -1.79
N ASP A 277 29.79 6.91 -2.70
CA ASP A 277 31.22 6.67 -2.51
C ASP A 277 31.91 8.02 -2.35
N PHE A 278 32.81 8.15 -1.39
CA PHE A 278 33.49 9.42 -1.12
C PHE A 278 34.83 9.21 -0.42
N CYS A 279 35.78 10.11 -0.69
CA CYS A 279 37.06 10.17 0.01
C CYS A 279 36.91 10.98 1.30
N VAL A 280 37.53 10.51 2.38
CA VAL A 280 37.52 11.19 3.68
C VAL A 280 38.92 11.67 4.01
N TYR A 281 39.01 12.93 4.41
CA TYR A 281 40.24 13.59 4.83
C TYR A 281 40.11 14.09 6.26
N PHE A 282 41.19 14.00 7.04
CA PHE A 282 41.35 14.79 8.25
C PHE A 282 42.38 15.88 7.94
N ARG A 283 41.90 17.12 7.84
CA ARG A 283 42.63 18.27 7.28
C ARG A 283 43.16 17.91 5.90
N GLU A 284 44.47 18.00 5.68
CA GLU A 284 45.10 17.68 4.40
C GLU A 284 45.37 16.18 4.20
N GLN A 285 45.28 15.36 5.27
CA GLN A 285 45.61 13.95 5.21
C GLN A 285 44.41 13.11 4.78
N LYS A 286 44.55 12.37 3.67
CA LYS A 286 43.56 11.36 3.25
C LYS A 286 43.55 10.20 4.24
N LEU A 287 42.39 9.93 4.84
CA LEU A 287 42.16 8.76 5.69
C LEU A 287 41.84 7.53 4.85
N GLY A 288 41.02 7.69 3.81
CA GLY A 288 40.67 6.62 2.88
C GLY A 288 39.38 6.88 2.13
N GLU A 289 38.78 5.82 1.61
CA GLU A 289 37.50 5.86 0.89
C GLU A 289 36.41 5.20 1.74
N ALA A 290 35.25 5.86 1.84
CA ALA A 290 34.07 5.36 2.51
C ALA A 290 32.98 5.06 1.49
N VAL A 291 32.26 3.97 1.75
CA VAL A 291 31.11 3.53 0.98
C VAL A 291 29.91 3.53 1.92
N LEU A 292 28.88 4.29 1.58
CA LEU A 292 27.63 4.35 2.32
C LEU A 292 26.53 3.74 1.45
N ASN A 293 25.82 2.72 1.93
CA ASN A 293 24.68 2.11 1.20
C ASN A 293 23.37 2.90 1.38
N VAL A 294 23.52 4.22 1.46
CA VAL A 294 22.44 5.18 1.56
C VAL A 294 22.71 6.30 0.55
N PRO A 295 21.78 6.59 -0.38
CA PRO A 295 21.99 7.59 -1.41
C PRO A 295 21.85 9.01 -0.85
N GLY A 296 22.44 9.97 -1.56
CA GLY A 296 22.20 11.40 -1.39
C GLY A 296 23.32 12.15 -0.64
N PRO A 297 23.63 13.39 -1.06
CA PRO A 297 24.74 14.17 -0.48
C PRO A 297 24.53 14.53 0.99
N HIS A 298 23.29 14.69 1.44
CA HIS A 298 22.97 14.95 2.85
C HIS A 298 23.36 13.75 3.75
N ASN A 299 23.20 12.52 3.26
CA ASN A 299 23.62 11.33 4.01
C ASN A 299 25.14 11.17 4.07
N VAL A 300 25.85 11.70 3.07
CA VAL A 300 27.31 11.81 3.14
C VAL A 300 27.73 12.81 4.22
N HIS A 301 27.06 13.96 4.37
CA HIS A 301 27.31 14.89 5.49
C HIS A 301 27.07 14.21 6.84
N ASN A 302 25.94 13.53 6.99
CA ASN A 302 25.61 12.75 8.18
C ASN A 302 26.73 11.75 8.50
N ALA A 303 27.17 10.98 7.49
CA ALA A 303 28.25 10.00 7.64
C ALA A 303 29.59 10.65 8.02
N LEU A 304 29.94 11.81 7.46
CA LEU A 304 31.16 12.55 7.84
C LEU A 304 31.12 12.96 9.32
N GLY A 305 29.98 13.42 9.82
CA GLY A 305 29.82 13.71 11.25
C GLY A 305 30.01 12.47 12.12
N VAL A 306 29.45 11.32 11.71
CA VAL A 306 29.62 10.04 12.42
C VAL A 306 31.08 9.56 12.37
N ILE A 307 31.75 9.69 11.23
CA ILE A 307 33.16 9.33 11.06
C ILE A 307 34.02 10.17 12.00
N ALA A 308 33.82 11.48 12.00
CA ALA A 308 34.54 12.40 12.87
C ALA A 308 34.36 12.00 14.34
N LEU A 309 33.11 11.78 14.78
CA LEU A 309 32.83 11.37 16.16
C LEU A 309 33.49 10.03 16.50
N ALA A 310 33.36 9.02 15.65
CA ALA A 310 33.89 7.68 15.89
C ALA A 310 35.43 7.67 15.99
N ILE A 311 36.12 8.47 15.19
CA ILE A 311 37.58 8.65 15.26
C ILE A 311 37.97 9.32 16.59
N GLU A 312 37.25 10.36 17.00
CA GLU A 312 37.47 11.03 18.29
C GLU A 312 37.25 10.11 19.50
N LEU A 313 36.43 9.06 19.33
CA LEU A 313 36.23 8.01 20.33
C LEU A 313 37.23 6.85 20.21
N GLY A 314 38.20 6.94 19.30
CA GLY A 314 39.31 6.00 19.15
C GLY A 314 39.03 4.81 18.22
N ILE A 315 38.01 4.88 17.36
CA ILE A 315 37.74 3.83 16.36
C ILE A 315 38.58 4.10 15.10
N SER A 316 39.30 3.09 14.61
CA SER A 316 40.07 3.17 13.37
C SER A 316 39.18 3.40 12.15
N PHE A 317 39.64 4.21 11.19
CA PHE A 317 38.89 4.53 9.97
C PHE A 317 38.43 3.29 9.20
N GLU A 318 39.25 2.24 9.14
CA GLU A 318 38.95 1.00 8.42
C GLU A 318 37.71 0.29 8.99
N LYS A 319 37.56 0.27 10.32
CA LYS A 319 36.37 -0.28 11.00
C LYS A 319 35.15 0.58 10.75
N ILE A 320 35.31 1.90 10.75
CA ILE A 320 34.22 2.83 10.48
C ILE A 320 33.72 2.65 9.05
N ALA A 321 34.62 2.65 8.06
CA ALA A 321 34.29 2.45 6.65
C ALA A 321 33.62 1.09 6.41
N ALA A 322 34.11 0.02 7.05
CA ALA A 322 33.47 -1.29 6.99
C ALA A 322 32.07 -1.32 7.61
N SER A 323 31.82 -0.55 8.66
CA SER A 323 30.52 -0.44 9.32
C SER A 323 29.54 0.36 8.47
N LEU A 324 29.96 1.51 7.93
CA LEU A 324 29.14 2.34 7.04
C LEU A 324 28.70 1.59 5.77
N ARG A 325 29.54 0.69 5.26
CA ARG A 325 29.19 -0.17 4.12
C ARG A 325 28.03 -1.13 4.44
N LYS A 326 27.85 -1.51 5.70
CA LYS A 326 26.72 -2.37 6.13
C LYS A 326 25.50 -1.56 6.52
N PHE A 327 25.61 -0.25 6.69
CA PHE A 327 24.51 0.58 7.16
C PHE A 327 23.44 0.73 6.08
N GLU A 328 22.22 0.33 6.43
CA GLU A 328 21.03 0.48 5.62
C GLU A 328 20.12 1.53 6.26
N HIS A 329 19.24 2.14 5.46
CA HIS A 329 18.34 3.18 5.94
C HIS A 329 17.40 2.67 7.04
N ALA A 330 16.82 3.61 7.79
CA ALA A 330 15.61 3.36 8.55
C ALA A 330 14.55 2.72 7.64
N ARG A 331 13.69 1.86 8.20
CA ARG A 331 12.53 1.37 7.45
C ARG A 331 11.78 2.57 6.86
N ARG A 332 11.25 2.39 5.65
CA ARG A 332 10.45 3.40 4.95
C ARG A 332 11.23 4.68 4.61
N ARG A 333 12.53 4.60 4.33
CA ARG A 333 13.32 5.73 3.81
C ARG A 333 14.06 5.26 2.56
N PHE A 334 13.46 5.55 1.40
CA PHE A 334 13.82 5.00 0.10
C PHE A 334 14.06 3.48 0.15
N GLU A 335 13.20 2.77 0.88
CA GLU A 335 13.34 1.33 1.13
C GLU A 335 12.84 0.53 -0.08
N ILE A 336 13.71 -0.29 -0.68
CA ILE A 336 13.31 -1.17 -1.78
C ILE A 336 12.45 -2.30 -1.23
N LYS A 337 11.20 -2.39 -1.70
CA LYS A 337 10.28 -3.49 -1.37
C LYS A 337 10.31 -4.61 -2.41
N TYR A 338 10.65 -4.27 -3.65
CA TYR A 338 10.77 -5.23 -4.74
C TYR A 338 11.65 -4.66 -5.85
N GLU A 339 12.50 -5.51 -6.42
CA GLU A 339 13.34 -5.15 -7.57
C GLU A 339 13.41 -6.32 -8.56
N SER A 340 13.17 -6.00 -9.82
CA SER A 340 13.45 -6.87 -10.96
C SER A 340 13.99 -6.04 -12.14
N GLU A 341 14.36 -6.72 -13.22
CA GLU A 341 14.72 -6.03 -14.47
C GLU A 341 13.56 -5.15 -14.96
N ARG A 342 12.31 -5.60 -14.76
CA ARG A 342 11.10 -4.94 -15.26
C ARG A 342 10.60 -3.83 -14.33
N PHE A 343 10.73 -3.96 -13.01
CA PHE A 343 10.09 -3.04 -12.07
C PHE A 343 10.96 -2.74 -10.84
N LEU A 344 10.80 -1.56 -10.26
CA LEU A 344 11.37 -1.18 -8.96
C LEU A 344 10.29 -0.57 -8.06
N LEU A 345 10.07 -1.13 -6.87
CA LEU A 345 9.11 -0.61 -5.89
C LEU A 345 9.87 -0.11 -4.66
N VAL A 346 9.62 1.14 -4.27
CA VAL A 346 10.31 1.84 -3.19
C VAL A 346 9.30 2.47 -2.22
N ASP A 347 9.50 2.31 -0.91
CA ASP A 347 8.72 2.96 0.14
C ASP A 347 9.50 4.11 0.78
N ASP A 348 8.85 5.27 0.93
CA ASP A 348 9.40 6.43 1.63
C ASP A 348 8.37 7.10 2.55
N TYR A 349 8.83 7.49 3.75
CA TYR A 349 8.09 8.16 4.79
C TYR A 349 7.80 9.64 4.46
N ALA A 350 8.38 10.16 3.38
CA ALA A 350 8.17 11.51 2.88
C ALA A 350 6.69 11.88 2.83
N HIS A 351 6.34 12.92 3.59
CA HIS A 351 4.97 13.40 3.71
C HIS A 351 4.88 14.93 3.68
N HIS A 352 6.02 15.62 3.80
CA HIS A 352 6.14 17.05 3.55
C HIS A 352 6.51 17.33 2.09
N PRO A 353 6.03 18.43 1.46
CA PRO A 353 6.36 18.78 0.07
C PRO A 353 7.87 18.75 -0.26
N THR A 354 8.72 19.24 0.65
CA THR A 354 10.18 19.24 0.49
C THR A 354 10.77 17.82 0.44
N GLU A 355 10.31 16.93 1.31
CA GLU A 355 10.75 15.53 1.34
C GLU A 355 10.31 14.78 0.09
N ILE A 356 9.07 15.03 -0.37
CA ILE A 356 8.50 14.41 -1.57
C ILE A 356 9.32 14.80 -2.80
N ARG A 357 9.65 16.08 -2.97
CA ARG A 357 10.51 16.57 -4.06
C ARG A 357 11.88 15.87 -4.04
N ALA A 358 12.51 15.79 -2.88
CA ALA A 358 13.82 15.14 -2.74
C ALA A 358 13.76 13.64 -3.10
N THR A 359 12.69 12.96 -2.68
CA THR A 359 12.47 11.53 -2.95
C THR A 359 12.23 11.28 -4.43
N LEU A 360 11.34 12.05 -5.07
CA LEU A 360 11.03 11.90 -6.49
C LEU A 360 12.23 12.23 -7.39
N LYS A 361 13.02 13.26 -7.03
CA LYS A 361 14.27 13.57 -7.72
C LYS A 361 15.26 12.41 -7.66
N THR A 362 15.36 11.75 -6.50
CA THR A 362 16.19 10.56 -6.31
C THR A 362 15.68 9.40 -7.16
N ALA A 363 14.36 9.17 -7.17
CA ALA A 363 13.74 8.16 -8.04
C ALA A 363 14.00 8.41 -9.52
N ARG A 364 13.97 9.66 -9.98
CA ARG A 364 14.35 10.00 -11.37
C ARG A 364 15.81 9.74 -11.70
N ALA A 365 16.72 10.01 -10.75
CA ALA A 365 18.13 9.74 -10.94
C ALA A 365 18.46 8.25 -11.11
N THR A 366 17.55 7.33 -10.78
CA THR A 366 17.73 5.88 -11.03
C THR A 366 17.75 5.50 -12.50
N GLY A 367 17.27 6.36 -13.40
CA GLY A 367 17.22 6.08 -14.84
C GLY A 367 16.05 5.19 -15.30
N ARG A 368 15.09 4.90 -14.41
CA ARG A 368 13.84 4.19 -14.75
C ARG A 368 12.98 5.04 -15.68
N LYS A 369 12.20 4.38 -16.56
CA LYS A 369 11.46 5.06 -17.65
C LYS A 369 10.38 5.99 -17.11
N ARG A 370 9.60 5.50 -16.14
CA ARG A 370 8.54 6.27 -15.49
C ARG A 370 8.60 6.15 -13.98
N VAL A 371 8.09 7.18 -13.30
CA VAL A 371 7.92 7.23 -11.84
C VAL A 371 6.43 7.35 -11.53
N LEU A 372 5.87 6.32 -10.88
CA LEU A 372 4.48 6.25 -10.47
C LEU A 372 4.43 6.41 -8.94
N ALA A 373 3.74 7.42 -8.43
CA ALA A 373 3.63 7.69 -7.01
C ALA A 373 2.23 7.34 -6.48
N MET A 374 2.18 6.56 -5.41
CA MET A 374 1.01 6.48 -4.52
C MET A 374 1.30 7.30 -3.27
N PHE A 375 0.42 8.23 -2.94
CA PHE A 375 0.64 9.18 -1.83
C PHE A 375 -0.53 9.17 -0.86
N GLN A 376 -0.22 9.02 0.43
CA GLN A 376 -1.18 9.19 1.51
C GLN A 376 -0.86 10.45 2.32
N PRO A 377 -1.71 11.49 2.26
CA PRO A 377 -1.49 12.71 3.03
C PRO A 377 -1.56 12.41 4.53
N HIS A 378 -0.73 13.06 5.34
CA HIS A 378 -0.70 12.86 6.79
C HIS A 378 -1.15 14.13 7.53
N ARG A 379 -2.25 14.00 8.30
CA ARG A 379 -3.00 15.05 9.01
C ARG A 379 -3.80 16.00 8.11
N TYR A 380 -5.01 16.37 8.55
CA TYR A 380 -5.87 17.33 7.86
C TYR A 380 -5.33 18.75 8.00
N SER A 381 -4.79 19.10 9.17
CA SER A 381 -4.19 20.40 9.45
C SER A 381 -3.06 20.75 8.47
N ARG A 382 -2.12 19.82 8.26
CA ARG A 382 -1.00 19.96 7.32
C ARG A 382 -1.48 20.04 5.88
N THR A 383 -2.40 19.15 5.48
CA THR A 383 -2.98 19.15 4.14
C THR A 383 -3.60 20.52 3.82
N LYS A 384 -4.32 21.11 4.77
CA LYS A 384 -4.90 22.45 4.63
C LYS A 384 -3.84 23.54 4.53
N ALA A 385 -2.83 23.51 5.40
CA ALA A 385 -1.80 24.54 5.49
C ALA A 385 -0.90 24.57 4.24
N LEU A 386 -0.49 23.41 3.74
CA LEU A 386 0.51 23.27 2.68
C LEU A 386 -0.08 22.94 1.30
N ARG A 387 -1.39 23.01 1.12
CA ARG A 387 -2.07 22.61 -0.14
C ARG A 387 -1.42 23.20 -1.40
N GLY A 388 -1.02 24.48 -1.37
CA GLY A 388 -0.39 25.14 -2.52
C GLY A 388 1.02 24.62 -2.81
N GLU A 389 1.77 24.24 -1.78
CA GLU A 389 3.11 23.68 -1.93
C GLU A 389 3.10 22.25 -2.46
N PHE A 390 2.06 21.48 -2.17
CA PHE A 390 1.88 20.14 -2.75
C PHE A 390 1.72 20.19 -4.27
N GLY A 391 1.20 21.29 -4.84
CA GLY A 391 0.97 21.43 -6.28
C GLY A 391 2.21 21.17 -7.14
N SER A 392 3.38 21.64 -6.71
CA SER A 392 4.68 21.43 -7.40
C SER A 392 5.51 20.28 -6.82
N ALA A 393 5.05 19.66 -5.73
CA ALA A 393 5.86 18.66 -5.04
C ALA A 393 6.08 17.38 -5.87
N PHE A 394 5.21 17.14 -6.86
CA PHE A 394 5.15 15.91 -7.63
C PHE A 394 5.60 16.06 -9.10
N ASP A 395 6.26 17.16 -9.47
CA ASP A 395 6.65 17.44 -10.86
C ASP A 395 7.53 16.34 -11.49
N ASP A 396 8.32 15.65 -10.67
CA ASP A 396 9.17 14.55 -11.08
C ASP A 396 8.42 13.20 -11.19
N ALA A 397 7.12 13.11 -10.90
CA ALA A 397 6.30 11.92 -11.12
C ALA A 397 5.57 11.96 -12.47
N ASP A 398 5.44 10.82 -13.15
CA ASP A 398 4.61 10.72 -14.36
C ASP A 398 3.13 10.54 -14.02
N ARG A 399 2.85 9.87 -12.89
CA ARG A 399 1.51 9.57 -12.42
C ARG A 399 1.47 9.62 -10.91
N VAL A 400 0.42 10.25 -10.37
CA VAL A 400 0.18 10.35 -8.93
C VAL A 400 -1.23 9.85 -8.61
N VAL A 401 -1.32 8.92 -7.67
CA VAL A 401 -2.59 8.49 -7.08
C VAL A 401 -2.56 8.88 -5.61
N VAL A 402 -3.48 9.77 -5.21
CA VAL A 402 -3.56 10.28 -3.84
C VAL A 402 -4.71 9.58 -3.12
N THR A 403 -4.45 9.06 -1.92
CA THR A 403 -5.50 8.45 -1.09
C THR A 403 -6.19 9.48 -0.19
N ASP A 404 -7.20 9.08 0.57
CA ASP A 404 -7.70 9.96 1.63
C ASP A 404 -6.64 10.17 2.73
N VAL A 405 -6.85 11.22 3.52
CA VAL A 405 -5.92 11.71 4.55
C VAL A 405 -5.82 10.71 5.69
N TYR A 406 -4.60 10.31 6.04
CA TYR A 406 -4.33 9.61 7.29
C TYR A 406 -4.48 10.59 8.47
N PRO A 407 -5.47 10.40 9.36
CA PRO A 407 -5.88 11.43 10.31
C PRO A 407 -4.85 11.69 11.41
N ALA A 408 -4.07 10.67 11.82
CA ALA A 408 -3.16 10.73 12.96
C ALA A 408 -3.81 11.37 14.22
N SER A 409 -5.02 10.88 14.55
CA SER A 409 -5.87 11.34 15.66
C SER A 409 -6.53 12.72 15.49
N GLU A 410 -6.45 13.36 14.33
CA GLU A 410 -7.23 14.57 14.03
C GLU A 410 -8.67 14.25 13.63
N ALA A 411 -9.60 15.13 14.03
CA ALA A 411 -10.95 15.10 13.48
C ALA A 411 -10.91 15.60 12.01
N PRO A 412 -11.72 15.01 11.11
CA PRO A 412 -11.83 15.49 9.73
C PRO A 412 -12.14 16.98 9.66
N ILE A 413 -11.42 17.71 8.80
CA ILE A 413 -11.70 19.11 8.51
C ILE A 413 -12.61 19.17 7.28
N PRO A 414 -13.81 19.78 7.36
CA PRO A 414 -14.71 19.88 6.22
C PRO A 414 -14.03 20.47 4.98
N GLY A 415 -14.17 19.79 3.84
CA GLY A 415 -13.58 20.20 2.55
C GLY A 415 -12.10 19.87 2.37
N ILE A 416 -11.44 19.23 3.36
CA ILE A 416 -10.05 18.79 3.25
C ILE A 416 -10.01 17.28 3.11
N SER A 417 -9.46 16.80 2.00
CA SER A 417 -9.27 15.37 1.70
C SER A 417 -8.07 15.19 0.76
N GLY A 418 -7.78 13.96 0.36
CA GLY A 418 -6.80 13.70 -0.71
C GLY A 418 -7.15 14.41 -2.03
N GLN A 419 -8.43 14.61 -2.33
CA GLN A 419 -8.89 15.36 -3.51
C GLN A 419 -8.35 16.80 -3.51
N THR A 420 -8.22 17.43 -2.34
CA THR A 420 -7.66 18.78 -2.21
C THR A 420 -6.26 18.87 -2.79
N ILE A 421 -5.44 17.83 -2.61
CA ILE A 421 -4.09 17.77 -3.15
C ILE A 421 -4.14 17.52 -4.66
N VAL A 422 -4.95 16.57 -5.12
CA VAL A 422 -5.13 16.30 -6.56
C VAL A 422 -5.54 17.57 -7.31
N ASP A 423 -6.46 18.36 -6.76
CA ASP A 423 -6.91 19.61 -7.38
C ASP A 423 -5.76 20.63 -7.52
N GLU A 424 -4.89 20.75 -6.51
CA GLU A 424 -3.72 21.64 -6.59
C GLU A 424 -2.66 21.13 -7.57
N LEU A 425 -2.44 19.80 -7.67
CA LEU A 425 -1.56 19.20 -8.68
C LEU A 425 -2.07 19.49 -10.10
N LEU A 426 -3.36 19.28 -10.36
CA LEU A 426 -3.98 19.54 -11.66
C LEU A 426 -3.93 21.02 -12.02
N LYS A 427 -4.22 21.89 -11.04
CA LYS A 427 -4.13 23.35 -11.20
C LYS A 427 -2.70 23.82 -11.48
N HIS A 428 -1.69 23.16 -10.92
CA HIS A 428 -0.28 23.43 -11.21
C HIS A 428 0.15 22.92 -12.60
N GLY A 429 -0.61 21.99 -13.20
CA GLY A 429 -0.37 21.48 -14.56
C GLY A 429 0.13 20.03 -14.60
N HIS A 430 0.10 19.30 -13.48
CA HIS A 430 0.45 17.88 -13.46
C HIS A 430 -0.52 17.08 -14.35
N ARG A 431 0.02 16.25 -15.26
CA ARG A 431 -0.78 15.66 -16.36
C ARG A 431 -1.63 14.47 -15.96
N SER A 432 -1.23 13.74 -14.90
CA SER A 432 -1.90 12.51 -14.48
C SER A 432 -1.93 12.39 -12.96
N ALA A 433 -2.84 13.13 -12.32
CA ALA A 433 -3.15 13.00 -10.90
C ALA A 433 -4.59 12.49 -10.72
N SER A 434 -4.81 11.61 -9.75
CA SER A 434 -6.15 11.08 -9.46
C SER A 434 -6.33 10.79 -7.98
N TYR A 435 -7.58 10.84 -7.52
CA TYR A 435 -7.96 10.56 -6.15
C TYR A 435 -8.54 9.15 -6.02
N GLN A 436 -8.07 8.40 -5.02
CA GLN A 436 -8.59 7.08 -4.66
C GLN A 436 -8.93 7.07 -3.16
N ALA A 437 -10.21 7.24 -2.83
CA ALA A 437 -10.65 7.36 -1.44
C ALA A 437 -10.32 6.11 -0.59
N ARG A 438 -10.39 4.92 -1.20
CA ARG A 438 -10.16 3.65 -0.49
C ARG A 438 -8.70 3.24 -0.61
N LEU A 439 -8.00 3.21 0.52
CA LEU A 439 -6.58 2.87 0.59
C LEU A 439 -6.30 1.52 -0.07
N GLU A 440 -7.19 0.55 0.13
CA GLU A 440 -7.07 -0.83 -0.35
C GLU A 440 -7.08 -0.94 -1.87
N HIS A 441 -7.49 0.10 -2.60
CA HIS A 441 -7.58 0.09 -4.07
C HIS A 441 -6.49 0.89 -4.76
N VAL A 442 -5.62 1.58 -4.02
CA VAL A 442 -4.56 2.40 -4.61
C VAL A 442 -3.55 1.55 -5.37
N HIS A 443 -3.19 0.39 -4.82
CA HIS A 443 -2.24 -0.52 -5.44
C HIS A 443 -2.84 -1.17 -6.70
N CYS A 444 -4.15 -1.44 -6.72
CA CYS A 444 -4.84 -1.93 -7.91
C CYS A 444 -4.73 -0.93 -9.08
N GLN A 445 -4.94 0.36 -8.81
CA GLN A 445 -4.89 1.41 -9.82
C GLN A 445 -3.47 1.66 -10.35
N ILE A 446 -2.45 1.55 -9.49
CA ILE A 446 -1.04 1.65 -9.90
C ILE A 446 -0.63 0.39 -10.67
N GLY A 447 -0.95 -0.80 -10.14
CA GLY A 447 -0.62 -2.09 -10.74
C GLY A 447 -1.18 -2.25 -12.15
N ASN A 448 -2.43 -1.81 -12.39
CA ASN A 448 -3.03 -1.84 -13.74
C ASN A 448 -2.38 -0.85 -14.73
N ALA A 449 -1.65 0.16 -14.24
CA ALA A 449 -0.97 1.15 -15.06
C ALA A 449 0.51 0.83 -15.31
N LEU A 450 1.05 -0.24 -14.70
CA LEU A 450 2.45 -0.61 -14.78
C LEU A 450 2.88 -0.96 -16.20
N ASP A 451 4.08 -0.53 -16.56
CA ASP A 451 4.77 -0.87 -17.80
C ASP A 451 6.26 -1.16 -17.52
N ILE A 452 6.90 -1.88 -18.44
CA ILE A 452 8.26 -2.37 -18.29
C ILE A 452 9.24 -1.19 -18.17
N GLY A 453 9.96 -1.15 -17.05
CA GLY A 453 10.94 -0.13 -16.71
C GLY A 453 10.42 0.90 -15.70
N ASP A 454 9.22 0.72 -15.17
CA ASP A 454 8.62 1.61 -14.17
C ASP A 454 9.27 1.50 -12.79
N LEU A 455 9.27 2.64 -12.10
CA LEU A 455 9.53 2.76 -10.67
C LEU A 455 8.22 3.18 -9.97
N VAL A 456 7.83 2.45 -8.93
CA VAL A 456 6.69 2.78 -8.08
C VAL A 456 7.18 3.28 -6.72
N LEU A 457 6.65 4.41 -6.27
CA LEU A 457 6.90 4.95 -4.95
C LEU A 457 5.63 4.92 -4.10
N SER A 458 5.70 4.37 -2.89
CA SER A 458 4.77 4.74 -1.82
C SER A 458 5.35 5.88 -0.99
N LEU A 459 4.56 6.94 -0.83
CA LEU A 459 4.94 8.15 -0.12
C LEU A 459 3.93 8.42 1.00
N GLY A 460 4.41 8.54 2.24
CA GLY A 460 3.60 9.02 3.35
C GLY A 460 3.92 8.36 4.69
N ALA A 461 3.62 9.06 5.78
CA ALA A 461 3.90 8.60 7.13
C ALA A 461 2.89 7.58 7.70
N GLY A 462 1.71 7.45 7.06
CA GLY A 462 0.66 6.52 7.49
C GLY A 462 0.91 5.08 7.07
N ASN A 463 -0.16 4.36 6.70
CA ASN A 463 -0.13 2.94 6.35
C ASN A 463 -0.07 2.63 4.84
N ILE A 464 0.24 3.62 3.99
CA ILE A 464 0.37 3.44 2.53
C ILE A 464 1.37 2.36 2.10
N HIS A 465 2.42 2.13 2.90
CA HIS A 465 3.45 1.12 2.64
C HIS A 465 2.90 -0.32 2.59
N GLU A 466 1.77 -0.59 3.25
CA GLU A 466 1.07 -1.88 3.21
C GLU A 466 0.56 -2.17 1.79
N GLN A 467 0.13 -1.13 1.07
CA GLN A 467 -0.38 -1.23 -0.29
C GLN A 467 0.75 -1.50 -1.30
N LEU A 468 1.92 -0.89 -1.10
CA LEU A 468 3.11 -1.22 -1.89
C LEU A 468 3.55 -2.67 -1.64
N SER A 469 3.44 -3.15 -0.39
CA SER A 469 3.79 -4.52 -0.03
C SER A 469 2.83 -5.55 -0.67
N ALA A 470 1.54 -5.23 -0.74
CA ALA A 470 0.56 -6.04 -1.47
C ALA A 470 0.90 -6.13 -2.97
N LEU A 471 1.22 -4.99 -3.61
CA LEU A 471 1.65 -4.97 -5.02
C LEU A 471 2.94 -5.76 -5.24
N ALA A 472 3.92 -5.66 -4.35
CA ALA A 472 5.17 -6.41 -4.42
C ALA A 472 4.92 -7.92 -4.36
N ALA A 473 4.04 -8.38 -3.46
CA ALA A 473 3.68 -9.79 -3.36
C ALA A 473 3.00 -10.31 -4.64
N ASP A 474 2.09 -9.51 -5.22
CA ASP A 474 1.41 -9.88 -6.47
C ASP A 474 2.37 -9.86 -7.67
N LEU A 475 3.34 -8.94 -7.71
CA LEU A 475 4.36 -8.92 -8.76
C LEU A 475 5.25 -10.17 -8.75
N VAL A 476 5.60 -10.71 -7.58
CA VAL A 476 6.34 -11.98 -7.49
C VAL A 476 5.57 -13.11 -8.18
N ILE A 477 4.25 -13.18 -7.98
CA ILE A 477 3.40 -14.18 -8.61
C ILE A 477 3.24 -13.89 -10.11
N ALA A 478 3.06 -12.63 -10.50
CA ALA A 478 2.91 -12.21 -11.89
C ALA A 478 4.13 -12.55 -12.75
N GLU A 479 5.36 -12.39 -12.23
CA GLU A 479 6.58 -12.76 -12.94
C GLU A 479 6.67 -14.28 -13.15
N LYS A 480 6.31 -15.08 -12.14
CA LYS A 480 6.22 -16.55 -12.30
C LYS A 480 5.17 -16.94 -13.35
N LEU A 481 3.99 -16.30 -13.32
CA LEU A 481 2.94 -16.52 -14.30
C LEU A 481 3.41 -16.18 -15.72
N LYS A 482 4.10 -15.04 -15.91
CA LYS A 482 4.66 -14.65 -17.21
C LYS A 482 5.68 -15.67 -17.72
N ALA A 483 6.50 -16.24 -16.84
CA ALA A 483 7.44 -17.31 -17.21
C ALA A 483 6.73 -18.60 -17.67
N VAL A 484 5.55 -18.91 -17.12
CA VAL A 484 4.76 -20.09 -17.51
C VAL A 484 4.07 -19.89 -18.87
N VAL A 485 3.44 -18.73 -19.09
CA VAL A 485 2.66 -18.50 -20.32
C VAL A 485 3.49 -18.04 -21.50
N GLY A 486 4.76 -17.67 -21.26
CA GLY A 486 5.73 -17.26 -22.27
C GLY A 486 5.60 -15.79 -22.67
N GLU A 487 6.41 -15.38 -23.65
CA GLU A 487 6.47 -13.98 -24.09
C GLU A 487 5.20 -13.53 -24.81
N GLU A 488 4.51 -14.44 -25.51
CA GLU A 488 3.35 -14.14 -26.37
C GLU A 488 2.05 -13.79 -25.61
N ALA A 489 1.95 -14.18 -24.33
CA ALA A 489 0.76 -13.94 -23.51
C ALA A 489 1.07 -12.92 -22.41
N ASP A 490 0.28 -11.86 -22.32
CA ASP A 490 0.45 -10.83 -21.29
C ASP A 490 -0.21 -11.23 -19.98
N VAL A 491 0.44 -10.82 -18.88
CA VAL A 491 -0.07 -10.93 -17.51
C VAL A 491 -0.38 -9.53 -17.04
N CYS A 492 -1.66 -9.18 -17.02
CA CYS A 492 -2.14 -7.87 -16.62
C CYS A 492 -2.59 -7.90 -15.16
N LEU A 493 -2.00 -7.04 -14.33
CA LEU A 493 -2.41 -6.88 -12.94
C LEU A 493 -3.69 -6.03 -12.83
N TYR A 494 -4.60 -6.45 -11.96
CA TYR A 494 -5.81 -5.73 -11.58
C TYR A 494 -6.66 -5.23 -12.76
N GLU A 495 -6.77 -6.02 -13.82
CA GLU A 495 -7.47 -5.63 -15.05
C GLU A 495 -8.98 -5.45 -14.78
N PRO A 496 -9.58 -4.27 -15.02
CA PRO A 496 -10.99 -4.04 -14.74
C PRO A 496 -11.89 -4.95 -15.59
N LEU A 497 -12.60 -5.87 -14.95
CA LEU A 497 -13.48 -6.82 -15.65
C LEU A 497 -14.70 -6.14 -16.28
N SER A 498 -15.01 -4.91 -15.89
CA SER A 498 -15.94 -4.04 -16.62
C SER A 498 -15.56 -3.79 -18.09
N LYS A 499 -14.30 -3.97 -18.49
CA LYS A 499 -13.89 -3.93 -19.92
C LYS A 499 -14.27 -5.21 -20.67
N HIS A 500 -14.43 -6.32 -19.94
CA HIS A 500 -14.56 -7.68 -20.47
C HIS A 500 -15.96 -8.29 -20.31
N THR A 501 -16.86 -7.64 -19.56
CA THR A 501 -18.27 -8.02 -19.45
C THR A 501 -19.17 -7.23 -20.41
N THR A 502 -20.23 -7.85 -20.93
CA THR A 502 -21.21 -7.14 -21.79
C THR A 502 -22.02 -6.10 -21.01
N LEU A 503 -22.23 -6.34 -19.71
CA LEU A 503 -22.86 -5.38 -18.77
C LEU A 503 -21.96 -4.15 -18.52
N ARG A 504 -20.66 -4.28 -18.79
CA ARG A 504 -19.61 -3.29 -18.47
C ARG A 504 -19.58 -2.89 -16.99
N VAL A 505 -19.71 -3.90 -16.14
CA VAL A 505 -19.64 -3.81 -14.68
C VAL A 505 -18.69 -4.90 -14.21
N GLY A 506 -17.90 -4.59 -13.19
CA GLY A 506 -16.94 -5.54 -12.62
C GLY A 506 -15.69 -4.88 -12.07
N GLY A 507 -15.30 -5.31 -10.87
CA GLY A 507 -14.01 -5.00 -10.27
C GLY A 507 -12.82 -5.63 -10.98
N PRO A 508 -11.62 -5.55 -10.40
CA PRO A 508 -10.39 -6.02 -11.03
C PRO A 508 -10.26 -7.55 -11.05
N ALA A 509 -9.71 -8.12 -12.12
CA ALA A 509 -9.07 -9.43 -12.06
C ALA A 509 -7.67 -9.27 -11.46
N GLN A 510 -7.35 -9.96 -10.36
CA GLN A 510 -6.03 -9.84 -9.75
C GLN A 510 -4.90 -10.14 -10.75
N PHE A 511 -5.01 -11.25 -11.48
CA PHE A 511 -4.18 -11.56 -12.64
C PHE A 511 -5.07 -11.88 -13.85
N TRP A 512 -5.01 -11.08 -14.91
CA TRP A 512 -5.68 -11.35 -16.17
C TRP A 512 -4.69 -11.90 -17.20
N ILE A 513 -5.04 -13.03 -17.82
CA ILE A 513 -4.16 -13.76 -18.73
C ILE A 513 -4.92 -14.27 -19.95
N GLU A 514 -4.35 -14.07 -21.14
CA GLU A 514 -4.90 -14.51 -22.42
C GLU A 514 -3.97 -15.53 -23.10
N PRO A 515 -4.08 -16.84 -22.78
CA PRO A 515 -3.28 -17.86 -23.46
C PRO A 515 -3.77 -18.06 -24.90
N GLN A 516 -2.83 -18.16 -25.84
CA GLN A 516 -3.14 -18.36 -27.27
C GLN A 516 -3.03 -19.83 -27.71
N THR A 517 -2.44 -20.71 -26.90
CA THR A 517 -2.29 -22.13 -27.22
C THR A 517 -2.86 -23.02 -26.12
N GLU A 518 -3.31 -24.22 -26.51
CA GLU A 518 -3.77 -25.22 -25.54
C GLU A 518 -2.66 -25.59 -24.55
N LYS A 519 -1.41 -25.68 -25.02
CA LYS A 519 -0.25 -26.01 -24.18
C LYS A 519 -0.03 -24.97 -23.09
N ALA A 520 -0.01 -23.68 -23.44
CA ALA A 520 0.17 -22.60 -22.46
C ALA A 520 -0.97 -22.59 -21.44
N PHE A 521 -2.20 -22.86 -21.88
CA PHE A 521 -3.34 -22.95 -20.96
C PHE A 521 -3.24 -24.14 -20.00
N ALA A 522 -2.81 -25.31 -20.48
CA ALA A 522 -2.56 -26.49 -19.65
C ALA A 522 -1.45 -26.25 -18.62
N GLU A 523 -0.35 -25.60 -19.00
CA GLU A 523 0.74 -25.23 -18.10
C GLU A 523 0.29 -24.21 -17.04
N LEU A 524 -0.54 -23.24 -17.42
CA LEU A 524 -1.16 -22.29 -16.49
C LEU A 524 -2.04 -23.01 -15.45
N ILE A 525 -2.89 -23.96 -15.86
CA ILE A 525 -3.73 -24.75 -14.94
C ILE A 525 -2.85 -25.49 -13.92
N ARG A 526 -1.79 -26.15 -14.38
CA ARG A 526 -0.85 -26.88 -13.51
C ARG A 526 -0.14 -25.96 -12.54
N PHE A 527 0.29 -24.79 -13.00
CA PHE A 527 0.95 -23.79 -12.16
C PHE A 527 -0.01 -23.27 -11.08
N CYS A 528 -1.22 -22.86 -11.45
CA CYS A 528 -2.22 -22.39 -10.49
C CYS A 528 -2.53 -23.44 -9.42
N ARG A 529 -2.64 -24.71 -9.80
CA ARG A 529 -2.82 -25.80 -8.83
C ARG A 529 -1.63 -25.96 -7.88
N ALA A 530 -0.40 -25.94 -8.42
CA ALA A 530 0.81 -26.10 -7.62
C ALA A 530 1.01 -24.98 -6.58
N GLU A 531 0.68 -23.74 -6.95
CA GLU A 531 0.78 -22.57 -6.09
C GLU A 531 -0.51 -22.30 -5.28
N ASN A 532 -1.52 -23.18 -5.38
CA ASN A 532 -2.83 -23.02 -4.75
C ASN A 532 -3.52 -21.67 -5.07
N LEU A 533 -3.40 -21.24 -6.32
CA LEU A 533 -4.03 -20.04 -6.86
C LEU A 533 -5.41 -20.40 -7.45
N PRO A 534 -6.49 -19.71 -7.03
CA PRO A 534 -7.78 -19.83 -7.69
C PRO A 534 -7.67 -19.48 -9.18
N LEU A 535 -8.31 -20.27 -10.03
CA LEU A 535 -8.35 -20.07 -11.48
C LEU A 535 -9.81 -19.97 -11.94
N PHE A 536 -10.16 -18.86 -12.58
CA PHE A 536 -11.48 -18.60 -13.12
C PHE A 536 -11.40 -18.40 -14.64
N ALA A 537 -12.05 -19.27 -15.41
CA ALA A 537 -12.10 -19.12 -16.86
C ALA A 537 -13.26 -18.24 -17.30
N MET A 538 -12.95 -17.21 -18.08
CA MET A 538 -13.88 -16.23 -18.57
C MET A 538 -13.93 -16.25 -20.09
N GLY A 539 -15.13 -16.41 -20.66
CA GLY A 539 -15.39 -16.15 -22.08
C GLY A 539 -15.50 -14.65 -22.34
N ARG A 540 -16.47 -14.23 -23.16
CA ARG A 540 -16.71 -12.79 -23.46
C ARG A 540 -17.57 -12.06 -22.42
N GLY A 541 -17.74 -12.63 -21.22
CA GLY A 541 -18.51 -12.06 -20.12
C GLY A 541 -19.97 -11.70 -20.43
N SER A 542 -20.65 -12.47 -21.29
CA SER A 542 -22.02 -12.16 -21.74
C SER A 542 -23.13 -12.48 -20.74
N ASN A 543 -22.89 -13.38 -19.79
CA ASN A 543 -23.84 -13.77 -18.71
C ASN A 543 -23.21 -13.58 -17.31
N LEU A 544 -22.29 -12.62 -17.16
CA LEU A 544 -21.57 -12.40 -15.90
C LEU A 544 -21.92 -11.04 -15.29
N LEU A 545 -22.16 -11.04 -13.98
CA LEU A 545 -22.12 -9.86 -13.11
C LEU A 545 -20.98 -10.06 -12.12
N VAL A 546 -19.87 -9.38 -12.37
CA VAL A 546 -18.70 -9.42 -11.50
C VAL A 546 -18.85 -8.37 -10.41
N ARG A 547 -18.65 -8.74 -9.14
CA ARG A 547 -18.72 -7.82 -8.00
C ARG A 547 -17.59 -6.76 -8.03
N ASP A 548 -17.77 -5.68 -7.29
CA ASP A 548 -16.88 -4.51 -7.34
C ASP A 548 -15.48 -4.77 -6.74
N GLY A 549 -15.34 -5.75 -5.84
CA GLY A 549 -14.03 -6.20 -5.33
C GLY A 549 -13.26 -7.05 -6.34
N GLY A 550 -13.93 -7.50 -7.41
CA GLY A 550 -13.29 -8.23 -8.49
C GLY A 550 -13.12 -9.72 -8.23
N ILE A 551 -12.18 -10.36 -8.93
CA ILE A 551 -11.90 -11.79 -8.82
C ILE A 551 -10.45 -11.97 -8.37
N ARG A 552 -10.27 -12.60 -7.20
CA ARG A 552 -8.98 -13.01 -6.67
C ARG A 552 -8.42 -14.21 -7.45
N GLY A 553 -7.11 -14.24 -7.61
CA GLY A 553 -6.40 -15.28 -8.36
C GLY A 553 -6.36 -14.98 -9.86
N VAL A 554 -6.20 -16.03 -10.65
CA VAL A 554 -6.03 -15.92 -12.10
C VAL A 554 -7.40 -15.94 -12.77
N VAL A 555 -7.70 -14.88 -13.53
CA VAL A 555 -8.78 -14.87 -14.52
C VAL A 555 -8.16 -15.14 -15.89
N VAL A 556 -8.50 -16.28 -16.46
CA VAL A 556 -8.00 -16.70 -17.77
C VAL A 556 -9.05 -16.48 -18.84
N HIS A 557 -8.66 -15.85 -19.95
CA HIS A 557 -9.49 -15.66 -21.12
C HIS A 557 -8.83 -16.34 -22.34
N PRO A 558 -9.18 -17.62 -22.63
CA PRO A 558 -8.63 -18.32 -23.78
C PRO A 558 -9.07 -17.65 -25.08
N PHE A 559 -8.15 -16.95 -25.74
CA PHE A 559 -8.43 -16.06 -26.86
C PHE A 559 -7.22 -16.00 -27.81
N GLY A 560 -7.48 -15.88 -29.11
CA GLY A 560 -6.44 -15.96 -30.14
C GLY A 560 -5.89 -17.37 -30.36
N GLY A 561 -4.96 -17.49 -31.30
CA GLY A 561 -4.27 -18.74 -31.64
C GLY A 561 -5.20 -19.95 -31.82
N ASP A 562 -5.02 -20.99 -31.02
CA ASP A 562 -5.82 -22.22 -31.06
C ASP A 562 -7.30 -21.99 -30.71
N PHE A 563 -7.62 -20.97 -29.92
CA PHE A 563 -8.95 -20.73 -29.39
C PHE A 563 -9.89 -20.01 -30.36
N ASP A 564 -9.36 -19.35 -31.39
CA ASP A 564 -10.13 -18.62 -32.41
C ASP A 564 -10.19 -19.34 -33.76
N LYS A 565 -9.64 -20.56 -33.87
CA LYS A 565 -9.68 -21.36 -35.10
C LYS A 565 -11.09 -21.88 -35.40
N ILE A 566 -11.45 -21.86 -36.68
CA ILE A 566 -12.64 -22.52 -37.23
C ILE A 566 -12.21 -23.35 -38.43
N GLU A 567 -12.54 -24.64 -38.41
CA GLU A 567 -12.26 -25.59 -39.48
C GLU A 567 -13.56 -26.25 -39.93
N VAL A 568 -13.79 -26.31 -41.24
CA VAL A 568 -14.97 -26.95 -41.84
C VAL A 568 -14.54 -28.20 -42.60
N ASN A 569 -15.05 -29.35 -42.18
CA ASN A 569 -14.72 -30.66 -42.73
C ASN A 569 -16.01 -31.42 -43.06
N GLY A 570 -16.45 -31.36 -44.33
CA GLY A 570 -17.72 -31.97 -44.74
C GLY A 570 -18.91 -31.31 -44.05
N CYS A 571 -19.67 -32.07 -43.26
CA CYS A 571 -20.82 -31.59 -42.47
C CYS A 571 -20.45 -31.17 -41.04
N GLU A 572 -19.16 -31.25 -40.68
CA GLU A 572 -18.67 -30.91 -39.35
C GLU A 572 -17.92 -29.58 -39.35
N ILE A 573 -18.15 -28.76 -38.32
CA ILE A 573 -17.47 -27.49 -38.09
C ILE A 573 -16.82 -27.54 -36.72
N THR A 574 -15.50 -27.54 -36.66
CA THR A 574 -14.76 -27.45 -35.39
C THR A 574 -14.41 -25.99 -35.12
N ALA A 575 -14.82 -25.49 -33.96
CA ALA A 575 -14.56 -24.12 -33.52
C ALA A 575 -13.90 -24.11 -32.14
N GLY A 576 -12.85 -23.31 -32.00
CA GLY A 576 -12.19 -23.07 -30.71
C GLY A 576 -13.10 -22.35 -29.71
N ALA A 577 -12.76 -22.43 -28.42
CA ALA A 577 -13.59 -21.91 -27.33
C ALA A 577 -13.74 -20.37 -27.32
N GLY A 578 -12.80 -19.65 -27.94
CA GLY A 578 -12.79 -18.18 -28.07
C GLY A 578 -13.65 -17.65 -29.22
N VAL A 579 -13.91 -18.50 -30.24
CA VAL A 579 -14.73 -18.17 -31.43
C VAL A 579 -16.08 -17.61 -31.03
N LYS A 580 -16.52 -16.52 -31.66
CA LYS A 580 -17.87 -15.99 -31.41
C LYS A 580 -18.90 -16.98 -31.93
N VAL A 581 -19.97 -17.21 -31.17
CA VAL A 581 -21.02 -18.18 -31.54
C VAL A 581 -21.62 -17.87 -32.92
N ARG A 582 -21.79 -16.58 -33.26
CA ARG A 582 -22.20 -16.13 -34.59
C ARG A 582 -21.24 -16.52 -35.73
N GLU A 583 -19.94 -16.56 -35.48
CA GLU A 583 -18.93 -16.86 -36.51
C GLU A 583 -19.02 -18.33 -36.95
N VAL A 584 -19.46 -19.23 -36.06
CA VAL A 584 -19.81 -20.62 -36.41
C VAL A 584 -20.97 -20.65 -37.42
N ALA A 585 -22.02 -19.84 -37.20
CA ALA A 585 -23.14 -19.73 -38.14
C ALA A 585 -22.70 -19.19 -39.51
N TYR A 586 -21.81 -18.19 -39.55
CA TYR A 586 -21.28 -17.66 -40.80
C TYR A 586 -20.32 -18.61 -41.51
N ALA A 587 -19.54 -19.42 -40.77
CA ALA A 587 -18.72 -20.48 -41.35
C ALA A 587 -19.59 -21.56 -42.00
N ALA A 588 -20.65 -22.00 -41.31
CA ALA A 588 -21.65 -22.94 -41.85
C ALA A 588 -22.29 -22.41 -43.14
N ARG A 589 -22.76 -21.16 -43.08
CA ARG A 589 -23.28 -20.43 -44.24
C ARG A 589 -22.28 -20.43 -45.40
N GLY A 590 -21.01 -20.13 -45.14
CA GLY A 590 -19.92 -20.11 -46.12
C GLY A 590 -19.74 -21.45 -46.86
N ALA A 591 -19.98 -22.56 -46.15
CA ALA A 591 -19.89 -23.92 -46.66
C ALA A 591 -21.22 -24.50 -47.19
N ASN A 592 -22.30 -23.71 -47.24
CA ASN A 592 -23.66 -24.17 -47.58
C ASN A 592 -24.20 -25.26 -46.62
N LEU A 593 -23.90 -25.11 -45.34
CA LEU A 593 -24.43 -25.93 -44.25
C LEU A 593 -25.46 -25.12 -43.45
N GLY A 594 -26.65 -25.68 -43.24
CA GLY A 594 -27.74 -25.10 -42.47
C GLY A 594 -27.94 -25.79 -41.12
N GLY A 595 -28.85 -25.26 -40.30
CA GLY A 595 -29.16 -25.79 -38.96
C GLY A 595 -28.42 -25.09 -37.81
N LEU A 596 -27.55 -24.13 -38.11
CA LEU A 596 -26.79 -23.34 -37.13
C LEU A 596 -27.16 -21.85 -37.13
N GLU A 597 -28.18 -21.43 -37.89
CA GLU A 597 -28.54 -20.01 -38.05
C GLU A 597 -29.03 -19.35 -36.74
N TRP A 598 -29.57 -20.15 -35.83
CA TRP A 598 -30.01 -19.71 -34.50
C TRP A 598 -28.86 -19.18 -33.63
N MET A 599 -27.62 -19.63 -33.89
CA MET A 599 -26.40 -19.21 -33.19
C MET A 599 -26.08 -17.72 -33.40
N GLU A 600 -26.56 -17.10 -34.49
CA GLU A 600 -26.49 -15.65 -34.70
C GLU A 600 -27.13 -14.85 -33.55
N GLY A 601 -28.16 -15.45 -32.92
CA GLY A 601 -28.89 -14.86 -31.80
C GLY A 601 -28.13 -14.85 -30.48
N ILE A 602 -27.02 -15.61 -30.34
CA ILE A 602 -26.33 -15.79 -29.08
C ILE A 602 -25.17 -14.80 -28.92
N PRO A 603 -25.17 -13.94 -27.88
CA PRO A 603 -23.98 -13.19 -27.49
C PRO A 603 -22.97 -14.10 -26.78
N GLY A 604 -21.72 -14.07 -27.22
CA GLY A 604 -20.63 -14.72 -26.49
C GLY A 604 -19.72 -15.55 -27.39
N ALA A 605 -18.93 -16.41 -26.74
CA ALA A 605 -18.00 -17.33 -27.38
C ALA A 605 -18.45 -18.79 -27.18
N VAL A 606 -17.96 -19.69 -28.03
CA VAL A 606 -18.27 -21.12 -28.03
C VAL A 606 -18.09 -21.74 -26.64
N GLY A 607 -17.00 -21.45 -25.93
CA GLY A 607 -16.74 -22.01 -24.59
C GLY A 607 -17.83 -21.63 -23.58
N GLY A 608 -18.29 -20.38 -23.60
CA GLY A 608 -19.40 -19.93 -22.75
C GLY A 608 -20.74 -20.57 -23.16
N ALA A 609 -20.96 -20.75 -24.47
CA ALA A 609 -22.15 -21.44 -24.98
C ALA A 609 -22.20 -22.91 -24.54
N LEU A 610 -21.07 -23.61 -24.56
CA LEU A 610 -20.96 -24.98 -24.04
C LEU A 610 -21.22 -25.01 -22.53
N ARG A 611 -20.57 -24.14 -21.75
CA ARG A 611 -20.71 -24.09 -20.29
C ARG A 611 -22.17 -23.95 -19.85
N MET A 612 -22.90 -23.07 -20.55
CA MET A 612 -24.27 -22.71 -20.26
C MET A 612 -25.30 -23.53 -21.04
N ASN A 613 -24.91 -24.52 -21.85
CA ASN A 613 -25.78 -25.10 -22.89
C ASN A 613 -26.68 -24.03 -23.53
N ALA A 614 -26.05 -22.99 -24.08
CA ALA A 614 -26.76 -21.78 -24.48
C ALA A 614 -27.76 -22.10 -25.59
N GLY A 615 -28.97 -21.57 -25.45
CA GLY A 615 -30.05 -21.74 -26.40
C GLY A 615 -30.65 -20.42 -26.86
N ALA A 616 -31.08 -20.39 -28.11
CA ALA A 616 -31.85 -19.31 -28.71
C ALA A 616 -32.80 -19.88 -29.76
N MET A 617 -33.93 -19.19 -29.98
CA MET A 617 -34.91 -19.54 -31.02
C MET A 617 -35.48 -20.96 -30.97
N GLY A 618 -35.46 -21.60 -29.80
CA GLY A 618 -36.00 -22.96 -29.62
C GLY A 618 -34.98 -24.09 -29.84
N SER A 619 -33.71 -23.74 -30.04
CA SER A 619 -32.59 -24.70 -30.12
C SER A 619 -31.56 -24.44 -29.02
N GLU A 620 -30.75 -25.46 -28.73
CA GLU A 620 -29.69 -25.45 -27.72
C GLU A 620 -28.34 -25.91 -28.28
N THR A 621 -27.24 -25.48 -27.66
CA THR A 621 -25.88 -25.72 -28.16
C THR A 621 -25.61 -27.22 -28.38
N PHE A 622 -25.99 -28.07 -27.44
CA PHE A 622 -25.73 -29.51 -27.52
C PHE A 622 -26.68 -30.29 -28.44
N GLU A 623 -27.61 -29.64 -29.13
CA GLU A 623 -28.35 -30.26 -30.25
C GLU A 623 -27.46 -30.44 -31.48
N ASN A 624 -26.49 -29.53 -31.67
CA ASN A 624 -25.58 -29.56 -32.81
C ASN A 624 -24.17 -30.07 -32.47
N VAL A 625 -23.78 -30.11 -31.19
CA VAL A 625 -22.43 -30.59 -30.81
C VAL A 625 -22.32 -32.10 -30.99
N VAL A 626 -21.32 -32.55 -31.75
CA VAL A 626 -20.97 -33.98 -31.91
C VAL A 626 -19.76 -34.39 -31.10
N ARG A 627 -18.86 -33.45 -30.79
CA ARG A 627 -17.62 -33.70 -30.03
C ARG A 627 -17.17 -32.44 -29.31
N ILE A 628 -16.53 -32.61 -28.15
CA ILE A 628 -15.84 -31.54 -27.43
C ILE A 628 -14.40 -31.92 -27.11
N ARG A 629 -13.53 -30.91 -27.07
CA ARG A 629 -12.16 -31.01 -26.53
C ARG A 629 -12.05 -30.11 -25.31
N TYR A 630 -11.49 -30.61 -24.22
CA TYR A 630 -11.35 -29.88 -22.96
C TYR A 630 -10.08 -30.25 -22.21
N LEU A 631 -9.64 -29.37 -21.30
CA LEU A 631 -8.62 -29.65 -20.29
C LEU A 631 -9.28 -29.94 -18.96
N ASP A 632 -8.85 -30.98 -18.25
CA ASP A 632 -9.29 -31.21 -16.87
C ASP A 632 -8.68 -30.22 -15.87
N SER A 633 -9.06 -30.32 -14.60
CA SER A 633 -8.49 -29.54 -13.50
C SER A 633 -6.99 -29.80 -13.24
N GLU A 634 -6.38 -30.78 -13.93
CA GLU A 634 -4.95 -31.07 -13.89
C GLU A 634 -4.21 -30.60 -15.16
N GLY A 635 -4.93 -30.00 -16.11
CA GLY A 635 -4.39 -29.56 -17.39
C GLY A 635 -4.15 -30.70 -18.39
N ASN A 636 -4.79 -31.87 -18.21
CA ASN A 636 -4.73 -32.97 -19.17
C ASN A 636 -5.83 -32.82 -20.22
N ALA A 637 -5.50 -33.10 -21.47
CA ALA A 637 -6.42 -32.93 -22.59
C ALA A 637 -7.26 -34.19 -22.85
N TYR A 638 -8.57 -33.99 -23.06
CA TYR A 638 -9.52 -35.04 -23.39
C TYR A 638 -10.41 -34.64 -24.55
N VAL A 639 -10.95 -35.66 -25.20
CA VAL A 639 -11.97 -35.55 -26.23
C VAL A 639 -13.12 -36.46 -25.82
N LYS A 640 -14.35 -35.97 -25.96
CA LYS A 640 -15.57 -36.75 -25.75
C LYS A 640 -16.54 -36.53 -26.89
N ASP A 641 -17.13 -37.62 -27.36
CA ASP A 641 -18.20 -37.58 -28.35
C ASP A 641 -19.57 -37.37 -27.66
N ARG A 642 -20.58 -36.95 -28.42
CA ARG A 642 -21.88 -36.51 -27.90
C ARG A 642 -22.59 -37.50 -26.97
N ASN A 643 -22.43 -38.79 -27.23
CA ASN A 643 -23.01 -39.89 -26.45
C ASN A 643 -22.41 -40.03 -25.04
N GLU A 644 -21.24 -39.42 -24.78
CA GLU A 644 -20.56 -39.42 -23.48
C GLU A 644 -20.87 -38.17 -22.63
N LEU A 645 -21.72 -37.27 -23.14
CA LEU A 645 -21.98 -35.96 -22.54
C LEU A 645 -23.35 -35.90 -21.85
N GLU A 646 -23.33 -35.77 -20.53
CA GLU A 646 -24.52 -35.45 -19.74
C GLU A 646 -24.77 -33.93 -19.76
N VAL A 647 -25.90 -33.51 -20.33
CA VAL A 647 -26.23 -32.10 -20.55
C VAL A 647 -27.61 -31.80 -19.96
N PHE A 648 -27.72 -30.69 -19.25
CA PHE A 648 -28.95 -30.24 -18.61
C PHE A 648 -29.38 -28.87 -19.17
N TYR A 649 -30.62 -28.49 -18.91
CA TYR A 649 -31.12 -27.16 -19.26
C TYR A 649 -30.24 -26.09 -18.63
N ARG A 650 -29.66 -25.23 -19.48
CA ARG A 650 -28.76 -24.12 -19.12
C ARG A 650 -27.52 -24.51 -18.30
N ARG A 651 -27.14 -25.79 -18.28
CA ARG A 651 -26.07 -26.30 -17.43
C ARG A 651 -25.35 -27.47 -18.08
N PHE A 652 -24.02 -27.41 -18.11
CA PHE A 652 -23.17 -28.52 -18.50
C PHE A 652 -22.17 -28.89 -17.39
N PRO A 653 -22.42 -29.99 -16.63
CA PRO A 653 -21.62 -30.36 -15.45
C PRO A 653 -20.15 -30.61 -15.73
N LEU A 654 -19.80 -31.16 -16.89
CA LEU A 654 -18.40 -31.45 -17.22
C LEU A 654 -17.53 -30.19 -17.15
N LEU A 655 -18.03 -29.05 -17.63
CA LEU A 655 -17.29 -27.79 -17.61
C LEU A 655 -17.43 -27.02 -16.28
N GLU A 656 -18.01 -27.62 -15.24
CA GLU A 656 -17.98 -27.03 -13.88
C GLU A 656 -16.59 -27.00 -13.30
N ASN A 657 -15.80 -28.04 -13.58
CA ASN A 657 -14.46 -28.23 -13.03
C ASN A 657 -13.39 -28.35 -14.13
N ASN A 658 -13.78 -28.22 -15.40
CA ASN A 658 -12.91 -28.42 -16.56
C ASN A 658 -13.06 -27.25 -17.56
N PHE A 659 -12.10 -27.13 -18.47
CA PHE A 659 -11.95 -25.97 -19.34
C PHE A 659 -12.13 -26.33 -20.81
N ALA A 660 -13.08 -25.70 -21.50
CA ALA A 660 -13.31 -25.97 -22.91
C ALA A 660 -12.16 -25.44 -23.78
N ILE A 661 -11.75 -26.25 -24.77
CA ILE A 661 -10.76 -25.89 -25.79
C ILE A 661 -11.43 -25.67 -27.15
N SER A 662 -12.29 -26.61 -27.57
CA SER A 662 -13.03 -26.51 -28.82
C SER A 662 -14.26 -27.42 -28.81
N ALA A 663 -15.19 -27.18 -29.75
CA ALA A 663 -16.30 -28.06 -30.04
C ALA A 663 -16.47 -28.26 -31.53
N THR A 664 -16.91 -29.46 -31.91
CA THR A 664 -17.29 -29.83 -33.26
C THR A 664 -18.81 -29.87 -33.35
N PHE A 665 -19.36 -29.14 -34.32
CA PHE A 665 -20.78 -29.02 -34.58
C PHE A 665 -21.14 -29.75 -35.88
N HIS A 666 -22.26 -30.48 -35.88
CA HIS A 666 -22.87 -31.03 -37.08
C HIS A 666 -23.85 -30.03 -37.69
N ALA A 667 -23.79 -29.90 -39.01
CA ALA A 667 -24.70 -29.09 -39.81
C ALA A 667 -25.01 -29.80 -41.13
N ASP A 668 -26.24 -29.67 -41.62
CA ASP A 668 -26.67 -30.41 -42.82
C ASP A 668 -26.55 -29.54 -44.08
N PRO A 669 -26.24 -30.13 -45.25
CA PRO A 669 -26.26 -29.40 -46.51
C PRO A 669 -27.60 -28.70 -46.76
N ALA A 670 -27.56 -27.40 -47.05
CA ALA A 670 -28.75 -26.59 -47.29
C ALA A 670 -28.50 -25.52 -48.36
N GLU A 671 -29.58 -25.13 -49.06
CA GLU A 671 -29.50 -24.06 -50.05
C GLU A 671 -29.19 -22.71 -49.39
N ARG A 672 -28.21 -21.99 -49.94
CA ARG A 672 -27.75 -20.69 -49.43
C ARG A 672 -28.88 -19.68 -49.18
N ALA A 673 -29.90 -19.65 -50.03
CA ALA A 673 -31.05 -18.77 -49.88
C ALA A 673 -31.87 -19.05 -48.62
N LYS A 674 -32.01 -20.33 -48.22
CA LYS A 674 -32.72 -20.73 -47.00
C LYS A 674 -31.92 -20.35 -45.75
N ILE A 675 -30.61 -20.55 -45.77
CA ILE A 675 -29.69 -20.14 -44.70
C ILE A 675 -29.76 -18.61 -44.51
N ASP A 676 -29.67 -17.86 -45.61
CA ASP A 676 -29.73 -16.38 -45.58
C ASP A 676 -31.08 -15.85 -45.09
N SER A 677 -32.18 -16.57 -45.30
CA SER A 677 -33.50 -16.23 -44.75
C SER A 677 -33.52 -16.43 -43.23
N ARG A 678 -33.12 -17.61 -42.76
CA ARG A 678 -33.12 -17.96 -41.32
C ARG A 678 -32.20 -17.08 -40.49
N LEU A 679 -31.03 -16.72 -41.04
CA LEU A 679 -30.12 -15.76 -40.39
C LEU A 679 -30.78 -14.39 -40.22
N ARG A 680 -31.47 -13.89 -41.25
CA ARG A 680 -32.21 -12.61 -41.18
C ARG A 680 -33.34 -12.66 -40.15
N GLU A 681 -34.10 -13.74 -40.12
CA GLU A 681 -35.15 -13.96 -39.11
C GLU A 681 -34.59 -13.95 -37.68
N SER A 682 -33.46 -14.63 -37.46
CA SER A 682 -32.76 -14.67 -36.17
C SER A 682 -32.32 -13.27 -35.71
N GLN A 683 -31.71 -12.49 -36.62
CA GLN A 683 -31.29 -11.11 -36.36
C GLN A 683 -32.48 -10.20 -36.04
N GLU A 684 -33.53 -10.25 -36.85
CA GLU A 684 -34.70 -9.39 -36.69
C GLU A 684 -35.44 -9.65 -35.39
N LYS A 685 -35.62 -10.93 -35.03
CA LYS A 685 -36.22 -11.31 -33.76
C LYS A 685 -35.41 -10.83 -32.56
N ARG A 686 -34.07 -10.94 -32.61
CA ARG A 686 -33.21 -10.38 -31.54
C ARG A 686 -33.36 -8.87 -31.42
N ARG A 687 -33.29 -8.14 -32.54
CA ARG A 687 -33.38 -6.67 -32.57
C ARG A 687 -34.68 -6.14 -31.98
N THR A 688 -35.77 -6.88 -32.16
CA THR A 688 -37.13 -6.45 -31.77
C THR A 688 -37.54 -6.89 -30.36
N THR A 689 -36.93 -7.95 -29.81
CA THR A 689 -37.33 -8.54 -28.52
C THR A 689 -36.36 -8.27 -27.37
N GLN A 690 -35.14 -7.79 -27.66
CA GLN A 690 -34.10 -7.57 -26.65
C GLN A 690 -33.56 -6.14 -26.71
N PRO A 691 -33.14 -5.55 -25.57
CA PRO A 691 -32.54 -4.22 -25.56
C PRO A 691 -31.17 -4.21 -26.25
N ILE A 692 -30.88 -3.11 -26.95
CA ILE A 692 -29.57 -2.84 -27.55
C ILE A 692 -28.54 -2.41 -26.49
N ALA A 693 -29.01 -1.91 -25.34
CA ALA A 693 -28.17 -1.43 -24.26
C ALA A 693 -27.33 -2.55 -23.59
N LYS A 694 -26.26 -2.14 -22.91
CA LYS A 694 -25.33 -3.04 -22.19
C LYS A 694 -26.08 -3.84 -21.14
N SER A 695 -26.15 -5.16 -21.32
CA SER A 695 -26.84 -6.10 -20.44
C SER A 695 -26.11 -7.44 -20.39
N ALA A 696 -26.41 -8.25 -19.38
CA ALA A 696 -25.90 -9.62 -19.22
C ALA A 696 -26.90 -10.68 -19.73
N GLY A 697 -27.87 -10.30 -20.57
CA GLY A 697 -29.00 -11.16 -20.93
C GLY A 697 -30.12 -11.11 -19.89
N CYS A 698 -30.88 -12.21 -19.82
CA CYS A 698 -31.93 -12.40 -18.83
C CYS A 698 -31.34 -12.45 -17.42
N ILE A 699 -31.86 -11.64 -16.51
CA ILE A 699 -31.38 -11.58 -15.13
C ILE A 699 -31.90 -12.76 -14.32
N PHE A 700 -33.15 -13.17 -14.55
CA PHE A 700 -33.83 -14.24 -13.81
C PHE A 700 -34.19 -15.42 -14.70
N LYS A 701 -34.15 -16.62 -14.14
CA LYS A 701 -34.75 -17.80 -14.75
C LYS A 701 -36.28 -17.63 -14.81
N ASN A 702 -36.93 -18.25 -15.77
CA ASN A 702 -38.39 -18.27 -15.82
C ASN A 702 -38.95 -19.22 -14.74
N PRO A 703 -39.79 -18.74 -13.80
CA PRO A 703 -40.54 -19.63 -12.93
C PRO A 703 -41.65 -20.36 -13.70
N ASP A 704 -42.07 -21.53 -13.20
CA ASP A 704 -43.04 -22.41 -13.87
C ASP A 704 -44.40 -21.73 -14.16
N SER A 705 -44.77 -20.77 -13.32
CA SER A 705 -46.09 -20.12 -13.36
C SER A 705 -46.19 -18.96 -14.35
N ILE A 706 -45.08 -18.29 -14.67
CA ILE A 706 -45.09 -17.08 -15.52
C ILE A 706 -43.66 -16.77 -16.01
N PRO A 707 -43.45 -16.37 -17.28
CA PRO A 707 -42.15 -15.89 -17.72
C PRO A 707 -41.67 -14.70 -16.87
N ALA A 708 -40.41 -14.71 -16.43
CA ALA A 708 -39.88 -13.71 -15.51
C ALA A 708 -40.00 -12.28 -16.07
N GLY A 709 -39.77 -12.08 -17.37
CA GLY A 709 -39.94 -10.78 -18.01
C GLY A 709 -41.37 -10.25 -17.93
N LYS A 710 -42.37 -11.13 -18.14
CA LYS A 710 -43.78 -10.77 -18.03
C LYS A 710 -44.16 -10.45 -16.58
N LEU A 711 -43.62 -11.19 -15.62
CA LEU A 711 -43.82 -10.92 -14.20
C LEU A 711 -43.30 -9.53 -13.81
N VAL A 712 -42.07 -9.19 -14.19
CA VAL A 712 -41.48 -7.87 -13.89
C VAL A 712 -42.27 -6.73 -14.55
N ASP A 713 -42.76 -6.96 -15.78
CA ASP A 713 -43.63 -6.01 -16.48
C ASP A 713 -44.97 -5.79 -15.74
N GLU A 714 -45.66 -6.87 -15.36
CA GLU A 714 -46.93 -6.81 -14.61
C GLU A 714 -46.77 -6.18 -13.22
N LEU A 715 -45.59 -6.30 -12.61
CA LEU A 715 -45.27 -5.66 -11.34
C LEU A 715 -45.01 -4.15 -11.48
N GLY A 716 -45.00 -3.62 -12.71
CA GLY A 716 -44.77 -2.21 -13.01
C GLY A 716 -43.33 -1.77 -12.77
N LEU A 717 -42.36 -2.68 -12.86
CA LEU A 717 -40.98 -2.43 -12.48
C LEU A 717 -40.09 -1.95 -13.64
N LYS A 718 -40.59 -1.93 -14.88
CA LYS A 718 -39.90 -1.32 -16.03
C LYS A 718 -39.46 0.10 -15.69
N ASN A 719 -38.26 0.48 -16.10
CA ASN A 719 -37.61 1.75 -15.78
C ASN A 719 -37.29 2.01 -14.30
N SER A 720 -37.52 1.06 -13.38
CA SER A 720 -37.00 1.18 -12.01
C SER A 720 -35.48 1.24 -12.01
N ARG A 721 -34.91 2.08 -11.13
CA ARG A 721 -33.47 2.31 -11.04
C ARG A 721 -32.93 2.20 -9.63
N VAL A 722 -31.63 1.89 -9.55
CA VAL A 722 -30.74 2.12 -8.41
C VAL A 722 -29.45 2.69 -9.00
N GLY A 723 -29.08 3.92 -8.64
CA GLY A 723 -27.96 4.61 -9.29
C GLY A 723 -28.09 4.63 -10.81
N ASN A 724 -27.08 4.08 -11.50
CA ASN A 724 -27.06 3.98 -12.97
C ASN A 724 -27.56 2.63 -13.51
N ALA A 725 -27.96 1.70 -12.64
CA ALA A 725 -28.59 0.44 -13.02
C ALA A 725 -30.10 0.63 -13.24
N ARG A 726 -30.64 0.09 -14.33
CA ARG A 726 -32.06 0.25 -14.68
C ARG A 726 -32.69 -1.02 -15.25
N VAL A 727 -33.95 -1.30 -14.88
CA VAL A 727 -34.78 -2.30 -15.58
C VAL A 727 -35.16 -1.77 -16.97
N SER A 728 -34.86 -2.54 -18.01
CA SER A 728 -35.14 -2.17 -19.41
C SER A 728 -36.63 -1.91 -19.64
N ASP A 729 -36.90 -0.85 -20.38
CA ASP A 729 -38.21 -0.51 -20.94
C ASP A 729 -38.66 -1.46 -22.07
N VAL A 730 -37.71 -2.13 -22.73
CA VAL A 730 -37.97 -3.11 -23.79
C VAL A 730 -38.44 -4.44 -23.18
N HIS A 731 -37.69 -4.98 -22.23
CA HIS A 731 -37.96 -6.31 -21.65
C HIS A 731 -37.69 -6.34 -20.14
N GLY A 732 -38.69 -6.63 -19.31
CA GLY A 732 -38.59 -6.56 -17.85
C GLY A 732 -37.53 -7.47 -17.21
N ASN A 733 -37.13 -8.56 -17.88
CA ASN A 733 -36.06 -9.44 -17.39
C ASN A 733 -34.63 -8.95 -17.69
N PHE A 734 -34.45 -7.75 -18.25
CA PHE A 734 -33.13 -7.20 -18.57
C PHE A 734 -32.86 -6.00 -17.68
N ILE A 735 -31.70 -6.01 -17.02
CA ILE A 735 -31.14 -4.83 -16.37
C ILE A 735 -30.04 -4.28 -17.28
N VAL A 736 -30.06 -2.96 -17.47
CA VAL A 736 -29.13 -2.23 -18.33
C VAL A 736 -28.25 -1.30 -17.52
N ASN A 737 -27.01 -1.16 -17.97
CA ASN A 737 -26.06 -0.16 -17.48
C ASN A 737 -26.20 1.12 -18.32
N ASP A 738 -26.85 2.15 -17.77
CA ASP A 738 -27.00 3.45 -18.44
C ASP A 738 -25.67 4.25 -18.46
N GLY A 739 -24.60 3.73 -17.86
CA GLY A 739 -23.25 4.28 -17.82
C GLY A 739 -22.78 4.52 -16.39
N GLY A 740 -21.67 3.90 -16.00
CA GLY A 740 -21.07 4.11 -14.68
C GLY A 740 -21.77 3.38 -13.53
N ALA A 741 -22.65 2.41 -13.81
CA ALA A 741 -23.21 1.58 -12.74
C ALA A 741 -22.16 0.68 -12.09
N THR A 742 -22.29 0.49 -10.78
CA THR A 742 -21.48 -0.47 -10.01
C THR A 742 -22.18 -1.82 -9.90
N ALA A 743 -21.44 -2.86 -9.50
CA ALA A 743 -22.03 -4.16 -9.25
C ALA A 743 -22.98 -4.11 -8.04
N ALA A 744 -22.64 -3.33 -7.01
CA ALA A 744 -23.50 -3.10 -5.86
C ALA A 744 -24.87 -2.51 -6.27
N GLU A 745 -24.90 -1.50 -7.13
CA GLU A 745 -26.15 -0.92 -7.66
C GLU A 745 -26.99 -1.94 -8.44
N MET A 746 -26.34 -2.77 -9.26
CA MET A 746 -27.01 -3.84 -10.00
C MET A 746 -27.62 -4.88 -9.06
N LEU A 747 -26.88 -5.30 -8.03
CA LEU A 747 -27.33 -6.28 -7.05
C LEU A 747 -28.47 -5.75 -6.18
N GLU A 748 -28.42 -4.49 -5.78
CA GLU A 748 -29.51 -3.85 -5.03
C GLU A 748 -30.80 -3.80 -5.88
N LEU A 749 -30.69 -3.48 -7.17
CA LEU A 749 -31.84 -3.50 -8.07
C LEU A 749 -32.41 -4.92 -8.26
N ILE A 750 -31.54 -5.93 -8.37
CA ILE A 750 -31.94 -7.34 -8.44
C ILE A 750 -32.73 -7.74 -7.19
N GLU A 751 -32.22 -7.43 -6.00
CA GLU A 751 -32.89 -7.76 -4.74
C GLU A 751 -34.22 -7.01 -4.57
N LYS A 752 -34.29 -5.75 -5.02
CA LYS A 752 -35.55 -4.99 -5.06
C LYS A 752 -36.62 -5.68 -5.92
N ILE A 753 -36.24 -6.22 -7.08
CA ILE A 753 -37.15 -6.96 -7.97
C ILE A 753 -37.61 -8.25 -7.29
N LYS A 754 -36.68 -9.05 -6.74
CA LYS A 754 -36.99 -10.29 -6.00
C LYS A 754 -37.93 -10.04 -4.83
N ALA A 755 -37.64 -9.06 -3.99
CA ALA A 755 -38.48 -8.68 -2.86
C ALA A 755 -39.89 -8.24 -3.28
N THR A 756 -39.99 -7.52 -4.41
CA THR A 756 -41.29 -7.10 -4.96
C THR A 756 -42.09 -8.28 -5.50
N ALA A 757 -41.45 -9.21 -6.23
CA ALA A 757 -42.09 -10.42 -6.74
C ALA A 757 -42.59 -11.32 -5.60
N ARG A 758 -41.76 -11.52 -4.57
CA ARG A 758 -42.13 -12.28 -3.37
C ARG A 758 -43.31 -11.65 -2.63
N SER A 759 -43.23 -10.34 -2.33
CA SER A 759 -44.27 -9.66 -1.54
C SER A 759 -45.61 -9.52 -2.27
N LYS A 760 -45.60 -9.23 -3.58
CA LYS A 760 -46.83 -8.97 -4.34
C LYS A 760 -47.44 -10.21 -5.00
N ARG A 761 -46.63 -11.22 -5.32
CA ARG A 761 -47.06 -12.39 -6.10
C ARG A 761 -46.71 -13.73 -5.46
N GLY A 762 -45.98 -13.75 -4.34
CA GLY A 762 -45.54 -14.98 -3.68
C GLY A 762 -44.56 -15.81 -4.51
N ILE A 763 -43.91 -15.20 -5.51
CA ILE A 763 -42.99 -15.89 -6.42
C ILE A 763 -41.56 -15.55 -6.00
N GLU A 764 -40.77 -16.59 -5.72
CA GLU A 764 -39.32 -16.47 -5.54
C GLU A 764 -38.63 -16.49 -6.91
N LEU A 765 -37.86 -15.45 -7.21
CA LEU A 765 -37.08 -15.35 -8.44
C LEU A 765 -35.64 -15.80 -8.20
N GLU A 766 -35.16 -16.71 -9.04
CA GLU A 766 -33.76 -17.13 -9.09
C GLU A 766 -33.00 -16.38 -10.19
N THR A 767 -31.76 -15.99 -9.92
CA THR A 767 -30.89 -15.36 -10.93
C THR A 767 -30.44 -16.39 -11.97
N GLU A 768 -30.47 -16.00 -13.24
CA GLU A 768 -29.86 -16.71 -14.39
C GLU A 768 -28.47 -16.14 -14.71
N VAL A 769 -28.26 -14.85 -14.42
CA VAL A 769 -26.94 -14.23 -14.50
C VAL A 769 -26.02 -14.81 -13.42
N GLU A 770 -24.80 -15.15 -13.79
CA GLU A 770 -23.80 -15.67 -12.87
C GLU A 770 -23.13 -14.51 -12.11
N ILE A 771 -23.29 -14.51 -10.78
CA ILE A 771 -22.78 -13.46 -9.91
C ILE A 771 -21.48 -13.93 -9.24
N VAL A 772 -20.35 -13.41 -9.70
CA VAL A 772 -19.01 -13.88 -9.32
C VAL A 772 -18.17 -12.79 -8.67
N GLY A 773 -17.08 -13.18 -8.02
CA GLY A 773 -16.13 -12.26 -7.38
C GLY A 773 -16.53 -11.84 -5.97
N GLU A 774 -15.70 -10.97 -5.39
CA GLU A 774 -15.75 -10.54 -3.99
C GLU A 774 -16.49 -9.19 -3.82
N PRO A 775 -17.16 -8.97 -2.67
CA PRO A 775 -17.69 -7.66 -2.31
C PRO A 775 -16.61 -6.56 -2.35
N ALA A 776 -17.06 -5.32 -2.50
CA ALA A 776 -16.23 -4.13 -2.72
C ALA A 776 -15.24 -3.82 -1.60
#